data_AF-T0RNX6-F1
#
_entry.id   AF-T0RNX6-F1
#
_cell.length_a   1.000
_cell.length_b   1.000
_cell.length_c   1.000
_cell.angle_alpha   90.00
_cell.angle_beta   90.00
_cell.angle_gamma   90.00
#
_symmetry.space_group_name_H-M   'P 1'
#
loop_
_entity.id
_entity.type
_entity.pdbx_description
1 polymer ?
#
loop_
_entity_poly.entity_id
_entity_poly.type
_entity_poly.pdbx_seq_one_letter_code
_entity_poly.pdbx_strand_id
1 'polypeptide(L)'
;MTSTARLRSNAAPTYKVHPGAATADDDDANERDDRLRHNKEFIEEETALAISAIVKWWRMRRLQARIKSKWSPEQLRELHETQRRKRVQARIRDILIYCVYLYIFCTATLLPYKDASPYYFARNLRGLFEDALFTVRGSATPMRFHEIRSTDHVHAWLQGPLLSGLYSNSNANLNTGAVLGGTGQLVGAASIGTLRVNRQDCTSVLPTGVTTDTSTYYCYGTTAAGLFSTDVESTSAFGSNNGSDFSYDHAVNVASCRTKFFSSIASEMSTASYPCPGFVQLLPQSSASIASLRVSNLQAYGYIDAATRAILVEINVANIMLRRLVVLRFLLEFPPSGGVLPSSSVQLAPYVNGSFDFETQWSIALLGLFYAYLIARLVYMGRREGWPAFRCLGPWVDAANILCYLVMWLLRMSMGLDIPSTLLQSDAFSSFAPYATFNQLSDGFAAATAFLSFLRLILLLDIIPHVALIVHIFVASVAEVAGFFLAFGLLVYAYAAAFVLVFGSAAADFRTVPTAYASLLRSLVGDIDYAALSAANPVAAPLFLAAFTLTAVFVILTILIAIMQDAYWKGKEKTEWDRVSLVFETVSYVWSASNSMIRLLANWFGVRAALDAKAKSHKPNAAAVVTAAPSTRLSMVQNMVLKPLLSTQETLTRVGSQLTKNQLIQSGVQSLKKGSSVMSSAKDHLVNQITSANLLSGMNPGGSSENHLTYAYGAANDEQIKALQGMIVQLAHQNTKIQHTLGQLQAQLADLRGDHPPSDGTSAVEPPLDSRLGPTTPSS
;
A
#
# COMPACT_ATOMS: atom_id res chain seq x y z
N MET A 1 24.98 -34.47 8.96
CA MET A 1 23.52 -34.65 9.13
C MET A 1 22.82 -33.96 7.97
N THR A 2 22.24 -34.78 7.09
CA THR A 2 21.56 -34.43 5.84
C THR A 2 20.19 -33.80 6.12
N SER A 3 19.93 -32.61 5.58
CA SER A 3 18.59 -32.01 5.50
C SER A 3 18.28 -31.67 4.05
N THR A 4 17.39 -32.45 3.45
CA THR A 4 16.86 -32.28 2.10
C THR A 4 15.55 -31.52 2.16
N ALA A 5 15.57 -30.22 1.86
CA ALA A 5 14.37 -29.43 1.60
C ALA A 5 14.21 -29.24 0.08
N ARG A 6 13.30 -30.02 -0.53
CA ARG A 6 12.87 -29.89 -1.92
C ARG A 6 12.01 -28.62 -2.09
N LEU A 7 12.57 -27.60 -2.74
CA LEU A 7 11.80 -26.55 -3.40
C LEU A 7 11.54 -26.97 -4.85
N ARG A 8 10.28 -27.27 -5.18
CA ARG A 8 9.80 -27.37 -6.57
C ARG A 8 9.74 -25.96 -7.17
N SER A 9 10.71 -25.61 -8.01
CA SER A 9 10.58 -24.54 -8.98
C SER A 9 9.88 -25.09 -10.23
N ASN A 10 8.78 -24.45 -10.62
CA ASN A 10 8.34 -24.48 -12.01
C ASN A 10 9.26 -23.52 -12.76
N ALA A 11 10.39 -24.02 -13.25
CA ALA A 11 11.21 -23.35 -14.23
C ALA A 11 11.18 -24.20 -15.51
N ALA A 12 10.88 -23.58 -16.66
CA ALA A 12 11.17 -24.20 -17.94
C ALA A 12 12.69 -24.43 -18.02
N PRO A 13 13.19 -25.63 -18.37
CA PRO A 13 14.62 -25.81 -18.55
C PRO A 13 15.03 -25.06 -19.83
N THR A 14 15.71 -23.94 -19.65
CA THR A 14 16.59 -23.38 -20.68
C THR A 14 17.66 -24.42 -21.00
N TYR A 15 17.60 -24.97 -22.21
CA TYR A 15 18.62 -25.88 -22.73
C TYR A 15 19.96 -25.15 -22.83
N LYS A 16 20.90 -25.49 -21.94
CA LYS A 16 22.33 -25.21 -22.14
C LYS A 16 22.90 -26.32 -23.03
N VAL A 17 23.15 -25.99 -24.29
CA VAL A 17 24.00 -26.79 -25.18
C VAL A 17 25.44 -26.52 -24.76
N HIS A 18 26.14 -27.54 -24.27
CA HIS A 18 27.60 -27.46 -24.11
C HIS A 18 28.25 -27.61 -25.50
N PRO A 19 29.13 -26.68 -25.93
CA PRO A 19 29.90 -26.85 -27.15
C PRO A 19 31.02 -27.85 -26.89
N GLY A 20 31.15 -28.84 -27.77
CA GLY A 20 32.25 -29.80 -27.73
C GLY A 20 33.60 -29.11 -27.92
N ALA A 21 34.56 -29.47 -27.08
CA ALA A 21 35.98 -29.21 -27.30
C ALA A 21 36.72 -30.54 -27.20
N ALA A 22 37.44 -30.87 -28.26
CA ALA A 22 38.35 -31.99 -28.35
C ALA A 22 39.68 -31.63 -27.70
N THR A 23 40.19 -32.49 -26.82
CA THR A 23 41.63 -32.68 -26.57
C THR A 23 41.85 -34.15 -26.23
N ALA A 24 42.78 -34.76 -26.94
CA ALA A 24 43.31 -36.10 -26.71
C ALA A 24 44.06 -36.15 -25.37
N ASP A 25 43.88 -37.23 -24.61
CA ASP A 25 44.97 -38.12 -24.17
C ASP A 25 44.42 -39.17 -23.18
N ASP A 26 44.63 -40.44 -23.55
CA ASP A 26 44.72 -41.68 -22.76
C ASP A 26 43.93 -41.84 -21.43
N ASP A 27 42.77 -42.53 -21.49
CA ASP A 27 42.30 -43.56 -20.52
C ASP A 27 40.87 -44.05 -20.89
N ASP A 28 40.74 -44.81 -21.98
CA ASP A 28 39.51 -44.86 -22.79
C ASP A 28 38.56 -46.07 -22.59
N ALA A 29 38.53 -46.67 -21.39
CA ALA A 29 37.61 -47.79 -21.08
C ALA A 29 36.56 -47.49 -19.99
N ASN A 30 36.89 -46.71 -18.96
CA ASN A 30 35.93 -46.38 -17.89
C ASN A 30 35.08 -45.14 -18.21
N GLU A 31 35.61 -44.16 -18.95
CA GLU A 31 34.90 -42.91 -19.24
C GLU A 31 33.74 -43.09 -20.25
N ARG A 32 33.87 -44.09 -21.14
CA ARG A 32 32.81 -44.50 -22.08
C ARG A 32 31.61 -45.11 -21.34
N ASP A 33 31.86 -45.90 -20.31
CA ASP A 33 30.82 -46.57 -19.52
C ASP A 33 30.11 -45.58 -18.59
N ASP A 34 30.81 -44.58 -18.05
CA ASP A 34 30.20 -43.49 -17.26
C ASP A 34 29.36 -42.53 -18.13
N ARG A 35 29.81 -42.22 -19.36
CA ARG A 35 28.99 -41.46 -20.33
C ARG A 35 27.74 -42.24 -20.78
N LEU A 36 27.86 -43.56 -20.98
CA LEU A 36 26.75 -44.43 -21.32
C LEU A 36 25.77 -44.59 -20.15
N ARG A 37 26.27 -44.71 -18.91
CA ARG A 37 25.44 -44.73 -17.68
C ARG A 37 24.69 -43.43 -17.48
N HIS A 38 25.35 -42.28 -17.63
CA HIS A 38 24.70 -40.98 -17.44
C HIS A 38 23.62 -40.70 -18.51
N ASN A 39 23.87 -41.10 -19.77
CA ASN A 39 22.84 -41.04 -20.82
C ASN A 39 21.68 -42.00 -20.54
N LYS A 40 21.95 -43.18 -19.98
CA LYS A 40 20.89 -44.15 -19.65
C LYS A 40 20.02 -43.66 -18.49
N GLU A 41 20.63 -43.13 -17.44
CA GLU A 41 19.92 -42.52 -16.30
C GLU A 41 19.09 -41.29 -16.74
N PHE A 42 19.63 -40.44 -17.61
CA PHE A 42 18.90 -39.30 -18.17
C PHE A 42 17.71 -39.74 -19.03
N ILE A 43 17.88 -40.75 -19.89
CA ILE A 43 16.78 -41.32 -20.70
C ILE A 43 15.73 -41.97 -19.80
N GLU A 44 16.13 -42.65 -18.73
CA GLU A 44 15.21 -43.25 -17.75
C GLU A 44 14.42 -42.18 -16.98
N GLU A 45 15.03 -41.05 -16.62
CA GLU A 45 14.37 -39.95 -15.93
C GLU A 45 13.40 -39.17 -16.86
N GLU A 46 13.82 -38.84 -18.09
CA GLU A 46 12.98 -38.19 -19.10
C GLU A 46 11.82 -39.09 -19.54
N THR A 47 12.05 -40.39 -19.71
CA THR A 47 10.97 -41.34 -20.03
C THR A 47 10.01 -41.52 -18.85
N ALA A 48 10.48 -41.52 -17.60
CA ALA A 48 9.62 -41.54 -16.42
C ALA A 48 8.77 -40.25 -16.33
N LEU A 49 9.35 -39.08 -16.60
CA LEU A 49 8.63 -37.80 -16.69
C LEU A 49 7.59 -37.82 -17.82
N ALA A 50 7.96 -38.29 -19.01
CA ALA A 50 7.07 -38.42 -20.16
C ALA A 50 5.91 -39.40 -19.88
N ILE A 51 6.20 -40.57 -19.29
CA ILE A 51 5.18 -41.54 -18.88
C ILE A 51 4.26 -40.93 -17.83
N SER A 52 4.79 -40.21 -16.83
CA SER A 52 3.97 -39.53 -15.82
C SER A 52 3.06 -38.45 -16.45
N ALA A 53 3.56 -37.73 -17.46
CA ALA A 53 2.81 -36.72 -18.20
C ALA A 53 1.71 -37.36 -19.07
N ILE A 54 2.01 -38.47 -19.76
CA ILE A 54 1.06 -39.25 -20.56
C ILE A 54 -0.03 -39.85 -19.66
N VAL A 55 0.34 -40.42 -18.51
CA VAL A 55 -0.61 -40.95 -17.53
C VAL A 55 -1.50 -39.84 -16.98
N LYS A 56 -0.93 -38.68 -16.62
CA LYS A 56 -1.67 -37.50 -16.17
C LYS A 56 -2.62 -36.98 -17.26
N TRP A 57 -2.18 -36.96 -18.51
CA TRP A 57 -2.98 -36.59 -19.68
C TRP A 57 -4.14 -37.54 -19.91
N TRP A 58 -3.92 -38.86 -19.88
CA TRP A 58 -4.97 -39.86 -19.98
C TRP A 58 -5.95 -39.76 -18.82
N ARG A 59 -5.47 -39.52 -17.59
CA ARG A 59 -6.33 -39.30 -16.41
C ARG A 59 -7.23 -38.08 -16.58
N MET A 60 -6.68 -36.95 -17.04
CA MET A 60 -7.44 -35.75 -17.35
C MET A 60 -8.42 -35.95 -18.49
N ARG A 61 -8.02 -36.63 -19.57
CA ARG A 61 -8.88 -36.91 -20.73
C ARG A 61 -10.04 -37.84 -20.37
N ARG A 62 -9.80 -38.84 -19.52
CA ARG A 62 -10.84 -39.74 -18.99
C ARG A 62 -11.80 -38.99 -18.04
N LEU A 63 -11.28 -38.05 -17.25
CA LEU A 63 -12.09 -37.13 -16.44
C LEU A 63 -12.94 -36.21 -17.31
N GLN A 64 -12.37 -35.60 -18.35
CA GLN A 64 -13.08 -34.76 -19.31
C GLN A 64 -14.15 -35.56 -20.08
N ALA A 65 -13.86 -36.80 -20.46
CA ALA A 65 -14.83 -37.68 -21.10
C ALA A 65 -15.97 -38.05 -20.15
N ARG A 66 -15.68 -38.35 -18.88
CA ARG A 66 -16.69 -38.60 -17.82
C ARG A 66 -17.52 -37.37 -17.49
N ILE A 67 -16.94 -36.17 -17.58
CA ILE A 67 -17.64 -34.90 -17.38
C ILE A 67 -18.54 -34.62 -18.58
N LYS A 68 -18.03 -34.76 -19.82
CA LYS A 68 -18.79 -34.61 -21.06
C LYS A 68 -19.90 -35.66 -21.22
N SER A 69 -19.74 -36.86 -20.67
CA SER A 69 -20.77 -37.89 -20.69
C SER A 69 -21.88 -37.65 -19.65
N LYS A 70 -21.63 -36.79 -18.65
CA LYS A 70 -22.53 -36.56 -17.52
C LYS A 70 -23.20 -35.18 -17.54
N TRP A 71 -22.64 -34.24 -18.31
CA TRP A 71 -23.09 -32.85 -18.38
C TRP A 71 -23.01 -32.34 -19.82
N SER A 72 -24.06 -31.67 -20.28
CA SER A 72 -24.02 -30.97 -21.58
C SER A 72 -23.07 -29.77 -21.51
N PRO A 73 -22.45 -29.36 -22.63
CA PRO A 73 -21.55 -28.19 -22.65
C PRO A 73 -22.25 -26.90 -22.20
N GLU A 74 -23.56 -26.80 -22.39
CA GLU A 74 -24.39 -25.69 -21.90
C GLU A 74 -24.53 -25.71 -20.38
N GLN A 75 -24.80 -26.87 -19.77
CA GLN A 75 -24.88 -27.02 -18.32
C GLN A 75 -23.54 -26.72 -17.62
N LEU A 76 -22.40 -27.08 -18.25
CA LEU A 76 -21.09 -26.71 -17.72
C LEU A 76 -20.84 -25.20 -17.75
N ARG A 77 -21.27 -24.52 -18.83
CA ARG A 77 -21.18 -23.06 -18.93
C ARG A 77 -22.03 -22.39 -17.85
N GLU A 78 -23.26 -22.85 -17.65
CA GLU A 78 -24.13 -22.33 -16.58
C GLU A 78 -23.55 -22.57 -15.17
N LEU A 79 -22.96 -23.75 -14.92
CA LEU A 79 -22.28 -24.03 -13.65
C LEU A 79 -21.05 -23.14 -13.45
N HIS A 80 -20.25 -22.93 -14.48
CA HIS A 80 -19.09 -22.03 -14.43
C HIS A 80 -19.53 -20.57 -14.21
N GLU A 81 -20.57 -20.10 -14.89
CA GLU A 81 -21.12 -18.76 -14.72
C GLU A 81 -21.71 -18.56 -13.31
N THR A 82 -22.44 -19.54 -12.78
CA THR A 82 -23.00 -19.47 -11.43
C THR A 82 -21.90 -19.49 -10.37
N GLN A 83 -20.85 -20.31 -10.53
CA GLN A 83 -19.69 -20.30 -9.64
C GLN A 83 -18.88 -19.00 -9.76
N ARG A 84 -18.72 -18.44 -10.96
CA ARG A 84 -18.09 -17.13 -11.19
C ARG A 84 -18.86 -16.04 -10.46
N ARG A 85 -20.18 -15.96 -10.65
CA ARG A 85 -21.05 -15.00 -9.95
C ARG A 85 -20.94 -15.12 -8.43
N LYS A 86 -20.96 -16.34 -7.88
CA LYS A 86 -20.79 -16.55 -6.43
C LYS A 86 -19.43 -16.07 -5.92
N ARG A 87 -18.33 -16.34 -6.64
CA ARG A 87 -16.99 -15.86 -6.27
C ARG A 87 -16.88 -14.34 -6.33
N VAL A 88 -17.40 -13.73 -7.39
CA VAL A 88 -17.45 -12.27 -7.54
C VAL A 88 -18.29 -11.63 -6.44
N GLN A 89 -19.51 -12.12 -6.20
CA GLN A 89 -20.38 -11.61 -5.14
C GLN A 89 -19.75 -11.74 -3.74
N ALA A 90 -19.02 -12.83 -3.48
CA ALA A 90 -18.25 -12.98 -2.25
C ALA A 90 -17.14 -11.91 -2.12
N ARG A 91 -16.38 -11.65 -3.19
CA ARG A 91 -15.38 -10.57 -3.20
C ARG A 91 -16.00 -9.19 -3.03
N ILE A 92 -17.10 -8.90 -3.71
CA ILE A 92 -17.83 -7.62 -3.56
C ILE A 92 -18.32 -7.43 -2.13
N ARG A 93 -18.87 -8.47 -1.49
CA ARG A 93 -19.27 -8.43 -0.09
C ARG A 93 -18.09 -8.10 0.82
N ASP A 94 -16.96 -8.75 0.61
CA ASP A 94 -15.75 -8.53 1.42
C ASP A 94 -15.24 -7.08 1.25
N ILE A 95 -15.30 -6.51 0.03
CA ILE A 95 -14.99 -5.08 -0.23
C ILE A 95 -15.96 -4.17 0.52
N LEU A 96 -17.26 -4.43 0.46
CA LEU A 96 -18.27 -3.59 1.14
C LEU A 96 -18.07 -3.59 2.66
N ILE A 97 -17.83 -4.76 3.26
CA ILE A 97 -17.51 -4.89 4.69
C ILE A 97 -16.23 -4.10 5.02
N TYR A 98 -15.21 -4.18 4.15
CA TYR A 98 -13.97 -3.46 4.34
C TYR A 98 -14.14 -1.93 4.22
N CYS A 99 -15.00 -1.45 3.31
CA CYS A 99 -15.33 -0.02 3.21
C CYS A 99 -16.04 0.50 4.46
N VAL A 100 -16.93 -0.30 5.07
CA VAL A 100 -17.56 0.05 6.36
C VAL A 100 -16.51 0.14 7.46
N TYR A 101 -15.57 -0.82 7.53
CA TYR A 101 -14.44 -0.72 8.45
C TYR A 101 -13.61 0.53 8.22
N LEU A 102 -13.26 0.83 6.98
CA LEU A 102 -12.43 1.99 6.64
C LEU A 102 -13.12 3.29 7.04
N TYR A 103 -14.43 3.39 6.86
CA TYR A 103 -15.24 4.50 7.35
C TYR A 103 -15.14 4.64 8.87
N ILE A 104 -15.39 3.55 9.61
CA ILE A 104 -15.29 3.55 11.09
C ILE A 104 -13.86 3.92 11.54
N PHE A 105 -12.85 3.33 10.92
CA PHE A 105 -11.44 3.60 11.20
C PHE A 105 -11.09 5.07 10.96
N CYS A 106 -11.49 5.66 9.82
CA CYS A 106 -11.28 7.07 9.53
C CYS A 106 -11.97 7.96 10.57
N THR A 107 -13.21 7.64 10.97
CA THR A 107 -13.90 8.40 12.02
C THR A 107 -13.22 8.25 13.38
N ALA A 108 -12.71 7.08 13.74
CA ALA A 108 -12.07 6.85 15.03
C ALA A 108 -10.67 7.50 15.13
N THR A 109 -9.92 7.50 14.02
CA THR A 109 -8.50 7.92 14.00
C THR A 109 -8.27 9.33 13.47
N LEU A 110 -9.02 9.77 12.46
CA LEU A 110 -8.80 11.07 11.78
C LEU A 110 -9.70 12.18 12.32
N LEU A 111 -10.80 11.86 13.01
CA LEU A 111 -11.68 12.87 13.60
C LEU A 111 -10.95 13.83 14.57
N PRO A 112 -10.01 13.37 15.43
CA PRO A 112 -9.21 14.27 16.26
C PRO A 112 -8.28 15.23 15.49
N TYR A 113 -8.08 14.98 14.18
CA TYR A 113 -7.23 15.76 13.28
C TYR A 113 -8.03 16.57 12.24
N LYS A 114 -9.37 16.61 12.38
CA LYS A 114 -10.24 17.40 11.50
C LYS A 114 -9.95 18.91 11.60
N ASP A 115 -9.54 19.37 12.78
CA ASP A 115 -9.29 20.78 13.06
C ASP A 115 -7.80 21.11 12.96
N ALA A 116 -7.47 22.24 12.31
CA ALA A 116 -6.09 22.74 12.23
C ALA A 116 -5.61 23.43 13.53
N SER A 117 -6.49 23.62 14.51
CA SER A 117 -6.18 24.34 15.76
C SER A 117 -5.03 23.73 16.58
N PRO A 118 -4.85 22.39 16.70
CA PRO A 118 -3.72 21.84 17.44
C PRO A 118 -2.37 22.13 16.77
N TYR A 119 -2.34 22.21 15.43
CA TYR A 119 -1.14 22.60 14.68
C TYR A 119 -0.74 24.05 14.98
N TYR A 120 -1.69 24.99 14.90
CA TYR A 120 -1.42 26.39 15.21
C TYR A 120 -1.05 26.59 16.67
N PHE A 121 -1.65 25.84 17.59
CA PHE A 121 -1.30 25.88 19.01
C PHE A 121 0.18 25.51 19.23
N ALA A 122 0.63 24.37 18.70
CA ALA A 122 2.02 23.95 18.83
C ALA A 122 2.99 24.91 18.10
N ARG A 123 2.64 25.35 16.88
CA ARG A 123 3.48 26.28 16.09
C ARG A 123 3.63 27.65 16.76
N ASN A 124 2.56 28.22 17.29
CA ASN A 124 2.60 29.53 17.93
C ASN A 124 3.42 29.47 19.24
N LEU A 125 3.26 28.41 20.03
CA LEU A 125 4.09 28.20 21.22
C LEU A 125 5.56 28.02 20.88
N ARG A 126 5.88 27.27 19.81
CA ARG A 126 7.25 27.14 19.30
C ARG A 126 7.85 28.50 18.90
N GLY A 127 7.11 29.29 18.12
CA GLY A 127 7.56 30.61 17.66
C GLY A 127 7.81 31.61 18.78
N LEU A 128 7.10 31.52 19.91
CA LEU A 128 7.32 32.41 21.07
C LEU A 128 8.72 32.29 21.68
N PHE A 129 9.37 31.13 21.56
CA PHE A 129 10.69 30.88 22.15
C PHE A 129 11.81 30.80 21.11
N GLU A 130 11.52 30.30 19.91
CA GLU A 130 12.53 30.12 18.85
C GLU A 130 12.73 31.36 17.96
N ASP A 131 11.62 31.96 17.51
CA ASP A 131 11.63 33.08 16.56
C ASP A 131 11.73 34.45 17.26
N ALA A 132 11.62 34.47 18.60
CA ALA A 132 11.75 35.69 19.39
C ALA A 132 13.17 36.27 19.28
N LEU A 133 13.22 37.53 18.86
CA LEU A 133 14.48 38.27 18.74
C LEU A 133 14.95 38.75 20.11
N PHE A 134 16.22 38.51 20.42
CA PHE A 134 16.87 39.03 21.61
C PHE A 134 18.25 39.60 21.29
N THR A 135 18.74 40.45 22.19
CA THR A 135 20.04 41.10 22.06
C THR A 135 20.90 40.74 23.26
N VAL A 136 22.19 40.53 22.99
CA VAL A 136 23.20 40.31 24.03
C VAL A 136 23.79 41.67 24.40
N ARG A 137 24.10 41.88 25.68
CA ARG A 137 24.72 43.13 26.17
C ARG A 137 26.00 43.40 25.38
N GLY A 138 26.05 44.53 24.68
CA GLY A 138 27.19 44.93 23.84
C GLY A 138 27.10 44.54 22.35
N SER A 139 26.05 43.82 21.93
CA SER A 139 25.76 43.54 20.52
C SER A 139 24.50 44.28 20.05
N ALA A 140 24.55 44.93 18.88
CA ALA A 140 23.41 45.63 18.30
C ALA A 140 22.55 44.74 17.37
N THR A 141 23.06 43.57 16.98
CA THR A 141 22.38 42.65 16.08
C THR A 141 21.42 41.75 16.85
N PRO A 142 20.10 41.77 16.56
CA PRO A 142 19.16 40.84 17.16
C PRO A 142 19.43 39.42 16.65
N MET A 143 19.31 38.43 17.53
CA MET A 143 19.56 37.03 17.23
C MET A 143 18.35 36.16 17.59
N ARG A 144 18.28 34.97 16.98
CA ARG A 144 17.26 33.93 17.25
C ARG A 144 17.84 32.76 18.05
N PHE A 145 16.98 31.84 18.49
CA PHE A 145 17.41 30.66 19.25
C PHE A 145 18.42 29.79 18.51
N HIS A 146 18.21 29.51 17.22
CA HIS A 146 19.11 28.66 16.42
C HIS A 146 20.48 29.32 16.13
N GLU A 147 20.65 30.60 16.43
CA GLU A 147 21.89 31.37 16.21
C GLU A 147 22.77 31.46 17.47
N ILE A 148 22.36 30.83 18.58
CA ILE A 148 23.11 30.78 19.83
C ILE A 148 24.42 30.01 19.61
N ARG A 149 25.56 30.64 19.95
CA ARG A 149 26.91 30.04 19.81
C ARG A 149 27.79 30.15 21.05
N SER A 150 27.46 31.01 22.00
CA SER A 150 28.26 31.26 23.21
C SER A 150 27.43 31.14 24.50
N THR A 151 28.10 31.00 25.64
CA THR A 151 27.48 30.96 26.97
C THR A 151 26.72 32.25 27.29
N ASP A 152 27.23 33.40 26.86
CA ASP A 152 26.57 34.69 27.07
C ASP A 152 25.26 34.80 26.28
N HIS A 153 25.23 34.23 25.08
CA HIS A 153 24.00 34.16 24.28
C HIS A 153 22.96 33.27 24.97
N VAL A 154 23.39 32.18 25.61
CA VAL A 154 22.50 31.31 26.41
C VAL A 154 21.90 32.09 27.59
N HIS A 155 22.73 32.79 28.36
CA HIS A 155 22.24 33.60 29.48
C HIS A 155 21.27 34.72 29.02
N ALA A 156 21.57 35.38 27.90
CA ALA A 156 20.69 36.38 27.32
C ALA A 156 19.35 35.78 26.87
N TRP A 157 19.34 34.58 26.29
CA TRP A 157 18.12 33.88 25.91
C TRP A 157 17.28 33.46 27.14
N LEU A 158 17.93 32.94 28.18
CA LEU A 158 17.27 32.58 29.44
C LEU A 158 16.64 33.81 30.13
N GLN A 159 17.29 34.97 30.10
CA GLN A 159 16.80 36.20 30.73
C GLN A 159 15.78 36.97 29.88
N GLY A 160 15.86 36.88 28.56
CA GLY A 160 14.97 37.55 27.63
C GLY A 160 13.80 36.66 27.21
N PRO A 161 13.87 36.03 26.01
CA PRO A 161 12.78 35.25 25.41
C PRO A 161 12.12 34.22 26.34
N LEU A 162 12.90 33.49 27.15
CA LEU A 162 12.35 32.46 28.04
C LEU A 162 11.45 33.09 29.11
N LEU A 163 11.95 34.08 29.86
CA LEU A 163 11.17 34.74 30.91
C LEU A 163 10.02 35.56 30.33
N SER A 164 10.24 36.30 29.24
CA SER A 164 9.17 37.05 28.59
C SER A 164 8.10 36.12 28.03
N GLY A 165 8.47 34.98 27.45
CA GLY A 165 7.52 34.00 26.92
C GLY A 165 6.69 33.31 28.00
N LEU A 166 7.31 32.97 29.14
CA LEU A 166 6.64 32.33 30.28
C LEU A 166 5.72 33.29 31.05
N TYR A 167 6.12 34.55 31.23
CA TYR A 167 5.46 35.49 32.16
C TYR A 167 4.94 36.78 31.50
N SER A 168 4.77 36.80 30.17
CA SER A 168 4.42 38.00 29.36
C SER A 168 3.22 38.80 29.87
N ASN A 169 2.30 38.20 30.62
CA ASN A 169 1.05 38.83 31.09
C ASN A 169 0.75 38.48 32.57
N SER A 170 1.70 38.76 33.46
CA SER A 170 1.51 38.59 34.92
C SER A 170 0.44 39.51 35.54
N ASN A 171 -0.22 40.36 34.75
CA ASN A 171 -1.37 41.18 35.16
C ASN A 171 -2.72 40.44 35.08
N ALA A 172 -2.77 39.20 34.57
CA ALA A 172 -3.97 38.38 34.60
C ALA A 172 -4.05 37.65 35.95
N ASN A 173 -4.85 38.21 36.88
CA ASN A 173 -5.34 37.64 38.14
C ASN A 173 -4.68 36.33 38.62
N LEU A 174 -4.12 36.35 39.84
CA LEU A 174 -3.44 35.24 40.53
C LEU A 174 -4.21 33.89 40.55
N ASN A 175 -5.49 33.88 40.19
CA ASN A 175 -6.35 32.69 40.20
C ASN A 175 -6.36 31.92 38.85
N THR A 176 -5.81 32.48 37.76
CA THR A 176 -5.90 31.85 36.42
C THR A 176 -4.61 31.23 35.88
N GLY A 177 -3.48 31.31 36.62
CA GLY A 177 -2.18 30.82 36.14
C GLY A 177 -1.64 31.64 34.96
N ALA A 178 -0.34 31.53 34.68
CA ALA A 178 0.28 32.23 33.55
C ALA A 178 -0.31 31.71 32.23
N VAL A 179 -0.99 32.60 31.48
CA VAL A 179 -1.56 32.30 30.18
C VAL A 179 -0.54 32.61 29.08
N LEU A 180 0.03 31.58 28.46
CA LEU A 180 0.94 31.67 27.32
C LEU A 180 0.15 31.80 26.01
N GLY A 181 0.50 32.79 25.19
CA GLY A 181 -0.11 32.98 23.86
C GLY A 181 -1.62 33.19 23.89
N GLY A 182 -2.18 33.65 25.01
CA GLY A 182 -3.60 33.97 25.18
C GLY A 182 -4.53 32.79 25.52
N THR A 183 -4.10 31.53 25.34
CA THR A 183 -4.97 30.35 25.61
C THR A 183 -4.25 29.15 26.24
N GLY A 184 -2.92 29.09 26.21
CA GLY A 184 -2.16 28.02 26.85
C GLY A 184 -1.94 28.29 28.33
N GLN A 185 -2.12 27.31 29.18
CA GLN A 185 -1.81 27.38 30.60
C GLN A 185 -0.56 26.56 30.90
N LEU A 186 0.41 27.15 31.60
CA LEU A 186 1.57 26.40 32.09
C LEU A 186 1.11 25.30 33.05
N VAL A 187 1.62 24.07 32.88
CA VAL A 187 1.34 22.93 33.77
C VAL A 187 2.59 22.65 34.59
N GLY A 188 2.52 22.88 35.89
CA GLY A 188 3.68 22.78 36.76
C GLY A 188 4.64 23.96 36.64
N ALA A 189 5.84 23.81 37.21
CA ALA A 189 6.95 24.73 37.01
C ALA A 189 7.69 24.47 35.68
N ALA A 190 8.34 25.48 35.10
CA ALA A 190 9.33 25.24 34.03
C ALA A 190 10.65 24.79 34.65
N SER A 191 11.33 23.81 34.04
CA SER A 191 12.60 23.30 34.58
C SER A 191 13.78 23.69 33.70
N ILE A 192 14.89 24.07 34.34
CA ILE A 192 16.20 24.26 33.71
C ILE A 192 17.12 23.23 34.35
N GLY A 193 17.57 22.24 33.56
CA GLY A 193 18.45 21.18 34.02
C GLY A 193 19.81 21.20 33.32
N THR A 194 20.87 20.87 34.04
CA THR A 194 22.23 20.73 33.46
C THR A 194 22.79 19.35 33.64
N LEU A 195 23.54 18.90 32.63
CA LEU A 195 24.46 17.77 32.70
C LEU A 195 25.90 18.26 32.71
N ARG A 196 26.69 17.69 33.62
CA ARG A 196 28.07 18.11 33.89
C ARG A 196 28.98 16.90 33.92
N VAL A 197 30.27 17.13 33.67
CA VAL A 197 31.30 16.08 33.64
C VAL A 197 32.39 16.37 34.64
N ASN A 198 32.97 15.32 35.21
CA ASN A 198 34.11 15.43 36.09
C ASN A 198 35.33 15.97 35.34
N ARG A 199 36.12 16.75 36.07
CA ARG A 199 37.42 17.26 35.63
C ARG A 199 38.42 16.09 35.61
N GLN A 200 39.07 15.86 34.48
CA GLN A 200 40.08 14.80 34.32
C GLN A 200 41.40 15.38 33.80
N ASP A 201 42.51 14.75 34.16
CA ASP A 201 43.83 15.07 33.59
C ASP A 201 43.96 14.45 32.19
N CYS A 202 44.25 15.27 31.19
CA CYS A 202 44.42 14.85 29.79
C CYS A 202 45.80 15.16 29.22
N THR A 203 46.79 15.39 30.08
CA THR A 203 48.18 15.62 29.68
C THR A 203 48.75 14.51 28.79
N SER A 204 48.28 13.29 28.93
CA SER A 204 48.69 12.13 28.13
C SER A 204 48.19 12.12 26.69
N VAL A 205 47.21 12.96 26.34
CA VAL A 205 46.60 13.03 25.00
C VAL A 205 47.32 14.04 24.09
N LEU A 206 48.22 14.85 24.65
CA LEU A 206 48.97 15.82 23.85
C LEU A 206 49.89 15.12 22.83
N PRO A 207 50.04 15.66 21.60
CA PRO A 207 50.94 15.12 20.59
C PRO A 207 52.39 15.05 21.10
N THR A 208 53.10 13.98 20.76
CA THR A 208 54.52 13.81 21.09
C THR A 208 55.34 14.95 20.47
N GLY A 209 55.90 15.82 21.31
CA GLY A 209 56.65 17.02 20.90
C GLY A 209 56.04 18.35 21.37
N VAL A 210 54.79 18.35 21.85
CA VAL A 210 54.20 19.48 22.58
C VAL A 210 54.58 19.34 24.06
N THR A 211 55.87 19.54 24.37
CA THR A 211 56.35 19.62 25.75
C THR A 211 56.43 21.09 26.15
N THR A 212 55.53 21.53 27.03
CA THR A 212 55.72 22.79 27.78
C THR A 212 55.38 22.56 29.24
N ASP A 213 56.42 22.67 30.07
CA ASP A 213 56.43 23.15 31.46
C ASP A 213 55.35 22.65 32.42
N THR A 214 55.45 21.43 32.95
CA THR A 214 54.82 20.98 34.23
C THR A 214 53.31 21.26 34.44
N SER A 215 52.60 21.82 33.47
CA SER A 215 51.25 22.34 33.62
C SER A 215 50.29 21.21 33.29
N THR A 216 49.55 20.77 34.30
CA THR A 216 48.50 19.79 34.13
C THR A 216 47.36 20.40 33.32
N TYR A 217 47.12 19.85 32.12
CA TYR A 217 45.98 20.20 31.29
C TYR A 217 44.77 19.38 31.73
N TYR A 218 43.67 20.08 31.97
CA TYR A 218 42.43 19.46 32.39
C TYR A 218 41.43 19.43 31.24
N CYS A 219 40.84 18.27 31.03
CA CYS A 219 39.78 18.05 30.08
C CYS A 219 38.49 17.67 30.78
N TYR A 220 37.39 17.84 30.07
CA TYR A 220 36.05 17.48 30.49
C TYR A 220 35.49 16.50 29.46
N GLY A 221 34.88 15.40 29.90
CA GLY A 221 34.41 14.35 28.99
C GLY A 221 35.24 13.07 29.07
N THR A 222 34.98 12.17 28.13
CA THR A 222 35.78 10.96 27.95
C THR A 222 37.20 11.30 27.49
N THR A 223 38.19 10.53 27.94
CA THR A 223 39.62 10.77 27.68
C THR A 223 40.01 10.74 26.19
N ALA A 224 39.27 10.02 25.35
CA ALA A 224 39.58 9.87 23.93
C ALA A 224 38.96 10.97 23.04
N ALA A 225 37.76 11.46 23.36
CA ALA A 225 36.97 12.30 22.44
C ALA A 225 36.27 13.49 23.13
N GLY A 226 36.35 13.62 24.46
CA GLY A 226 35.68 14.69 25.21
C GLY A 226 34.16 14.61 25.22
N LEU A 227 33.60 13.46 24.83
CA LEU A 227 32.15 13.24 24.75
C LEU A 227 31.54 13.04 26.14
N PHE A 228 30.23 13.26 26.25
CA PHE A 228 29.48 12.94 27.46
C PHE A 228 29.22 11.43 27.54
N SER A 229 29.50 10.83 28.70
CA SER A 229 29.07 9.48 29.09
C SER A 229 28.60 9.52 30.53
N THR A 230 27.71 8.59 30.91
CA THR A 230 27.23 8.43 32.29
C THR A 230 28.36 8.12 33.27
N ASP A 231 29.44 7.48 32.82
CA ASP A 231 30.57 7.09 33.69
C ASP A 231 31.42 8.27 34.14
N VAL A 232 31.46 9.33 33.33
CA VAL A 232 32.25 10.54 33.60
C VAL A 232 31.41 11.67 34.21
N GLU A 233 30.11 11.45 34.39
CA GLU A 233 29.17 12.44 34.91
C GLU A 233 29.57 12.92 36.32
N SER A 234 29.44 14.23 36.53
CA SER A 234 29.70 14.84 37.84
C SER A 234 28.43 14.88 38.68
N THR A 235 28.51 14.36 39.90
CA THR A 235 27.43 14.38 40.91
C THR A 235 27.73 15.31 42.08
N SER A 236 28.92 15.91 42.13
CA SER A 236 29.32 16.85 43.18
C SER A 236 28.55 18.16 43.08
N ALA A 237 28.11 18.69 44.22
CA ALA A 237 27.48 20.02 44.28
C ALA A 237 28.48 21.11 43.85
N PHE A 238 27.97 22.18 43.21
CA PHE A 238 28.78 23.31 42.74
C PHE A 238 28.07 24.66 42.93
N GLY A 239 28.82 25.77 42.84
CA GLY A 239 28.32 27.14 43.09
C GLY A 239 29.35 28.06 43.77
N SER A 240 28.93 29.27 44.14
CA SER A 240 29.78 30.32 44.70
C SER A 240 30.05 30.16 46.20
N ASN A 241 29.13 29.55 46.96
CA ASN A 241 29.24 29.37 48.42
C ASN A 241 29.69 27.94 48.79
N ASN A 242 31.00 27.65 48.77
CA ASN A 242 31.57 26.31 49.04
C ASN A 242 30.96 25.18 48.17
N GLY A 243 30.29 25.52 47.07
CA GLY A 243 29.68 24.56 46.15
C GLY A 243 28.28 24.05 46.53
N SER A 244 27.55 24.61 47.49
CA SER A 244 26.23 24.07 47.88
C SER A 244 25.01 24.71 47.19
N ASP A 245 25.19 25.71 46.33
CA ASP A 245 24.07 26.43 45.70
C ASP A 245 23.30 25.54 44.70
N PHE A 246 24.00 24.62 44.02
CA PHE A 246 23.43 23.65 43.10
C PHE A 246 23.78 22.23 43.53
N SER A 247 22.80 21.52 44.08
CA SER A 247 22.91 20.13 44.49
C SER A 247 22.31 19.18 43.46
N TYR A 248 22.94 18.01 43.32
CA TYR A 248 22.45 16.92 42.50
C TYR A 248 21.20 16.31 43.15
N ASP A 249 20.19 15.92 42.35
CA ASP A 249 18.98 15.21 42.81
C ASP A 249 18.08 15.99 43.78
N HIS A 250 18.16 17.33 43.82
CA HIS A 250 17.37 18.15 44.74
C HIS A 250 15.90 18.34 44.32
N ALA A 251 15.66 18.65 43.04
CA ALA A 251 14.32 19.01 42.56
C ALA A 251 13.57 17.85 41.89
N VAL A 252 14.30 16.88 41.33
CA VAL A 252 13.74 15.74 40.59
C VAL A 252 14.56 14.51 40.96
N ASN A 253 13.89 13.40 41.27
CA ASN A 253 14.54 12.12 41.49
C ASN A 253 15.17 11.61 40.18
N VAL A 254 16.49 11.75 40.05
CA VAL A 254 17.23 11.48 38.81
C VAL A 254 17.17 10.00 38.44
N ALA A 255 17.28 9.10 39.42
CA ALA A 255 17.20 7.66 39.20
C ALA A 255 15.83 7.27 38.62
N SER A 256 14.75 7.79 39.21
CA SER A 256 13.38 7.56 38.75
C SER A 256 13.09 8.22 37.40
N CYS A 257 13.75 9.34 37.09
CA CYS A 257 13.64 9.99 35.78
C CYS A 257 14.32 9.16 34.68
N ARG A 258 15.51 8.61 34.96
CA ARG A 258 16.32 7.85 33.99
C ARG A 258 15.80 6.43 33.72
N THR A 259 15.11 5.81 34.67
CA THR A 259 14.49 4.49 34.45
C THR A 259 13.26 4.54 33.54
N LYS A 260 12.66 5.73 33.35
CA LYS A 260 11.55 5.90 32.40
C LYS A 260 12.06 5.78 30.96
N PHE A 261 11.33 5.01 30.16
CA PHE A 261 11.55 4.93 28.72
C PHE A 261 11.41 6.32 28.07
N PHE A 262 12.21 6.58 27.04
CA PHE A 262 12.20 7.83 26.27
C PHE A 262 12.41 9.12 27.09
N SER A 263 13.00 9.01 28.28
CA SER A 263 13.41 10.16 29.11
C SER A 263 14.60 10.92 28.51
N SER A 264 15.45 10.24 27.73
CA SER A 264 16.59 10.86 27.06
C SER A 264 16.16 11.82 25.94
N ILE A 265 17.04 12.76 25.60
CA ILE A 265 16.88 13.68 24.48
C ILE A 265 18.06 13.54 23.54
N ALA A 266 17.76 13.35 22.26
CA ALA A 266 18.77 13.33 21.20
C ALA A 266 18.96 14.75 20.64
N SER A 267 20.22 15.11 20.40
CA SER A 267 20.60 16.33 19.68
C SER A 267 20.38 16.13 18.18
N GLU A 268 19.69 17.08 17.53
CA GLU A 268 19.51 17.08 16.07
C GLU A 268 20.84 17.36 15.34
N MET A 269 21.79 17.99 16.03
CA MET A 269 23.04 18.48 15.46
C MET A 269 24.19 17.47 15.58
N SER A 270 24.39 16.87 16.75
CA SER A 270 25.58 16.03 17.03
C SER A 270 25.30 14.52 17.06
N THR A 271 24.04 14.09 16.92
CA THR A 271 23.58 12.70 17.14
C THR A 271 23.82 12.16 18.56
N ALA A 272 24.31 12.98 19.50
CA ALA A 272 24.47 12.61 20.89
C ALA A 272 23.10 12.51 21.60
N SER A 273 22.98 11.58 22.53
CA SER A 273 21.79 11.44 23.37
C SER A 273 22.14 11.70 24.83
N TYR A 274 21.35 12.55 25.47
CA TYR A 274 21.54 12.98 26.85
C TYR A 274 20.45 12.41 27.75
N PRO A 275 20.81 11.84 28.92
CA PRO A 275 19.84 11.37 29.90
C PRO A 275 19.16 12.55 30.62
N CYS A 276 18.24 12.24 31.51
CA CYS A 276 17.61 13.24 32.37
C CYS A 276 18.67 14.01 33.20
N PRO A 277 18.59 15.36 33.25
CA PRO A 277 19.58 16.20 33.92
C PRO A 277 19.61 15.98 35.43
N GLY A 278 20.81 16.04 36.02
CA GLY A 278 21.04 15.79 37.45
C GLY A 278 20.87 17.02 38.35
N PHE A 279 21.21 18.20 37.83
CA PHE A 279 21.08 19.48 38.54
C PHE A 279 19.95 20.27 37.93
N VAL A 280 18.82 20.36 38.61
CA VAL A 280 17.60 20.98 38.08
C VAL A 280 17.18 22.17 38.94
N GLN A 281 16.90 23.29 38.30
CA GLN A 281 16.36 24.51 38.89
C GLN A 281 14.95 24.75 38.34
N LEU A 282 14.01 24.99 39.24
CA LEU A 282 12.60 25.18 38.90
C LEU A 282 12.24 26.66 38.86
N LEU A 283 11.52 27.06 37.82
CA LEU A 283 10.92 28.38 37.69
C LEU A 283 9.44 28.29 38.09
N PRO A 284 9.05 28.90 39.22
CA PRO A 284 7.68 28.78 39.74
C PRO A 284 6.68 29.45 38.81
N GLN A 285 5.49 28.87 38.67
CA GLN A 285 4.42 29.47 37.86
C GLN A 285 3.84 30.72 38.53
N SER A 286 3.82 30.73 39.86
CA SER A 286 3.13 31.72 40.69
C SER A 286 3.75 33.12 40.67
N SER A 287 5.06 33.26 40.45
CA SER A 287 5.77 34.53 40.63
C SER A 287 6.90 34.77 39.63
N ALA A 288 6.66 35.73 38.72
CA ALA A 288 7.65 36.15 37.74
C ALA A 288 8.92 36.76 38.38
N SER A 289 8.77 37.47 39.51
CA SER A 289 9.90 38.07 40.22
C SER A 289 10.87 37.02 40.77
N ILE A 290 10.35 35.95 41.39
CA ILE A 290 11.18 34.84 41.89
C ILE A 290 11.85 34.11 40.73
N ALA A 291 11.13 33.85 39.64
CA ALA A 291 11.71 33.23 38.45
C ALA A 291 12.85 34.07 37.86
N SER A 292 12.66 35.39 37.72
CA SER A 292 13.70 36.29 37.22
C SER A 292 14.95 36.31 38.11
N LEU A 293 14.77 36.30 39.44
CA LEU A 293 15.86 36.24 40.42
C LEU A 293 16.60 34.90 40.35
N ARG A 294 15.88 33.79 40.18
CA ARG A 294 16.49 32.46 40.00
C ARG A 294 17.37 32.43 38.75
N VAL A 295 16.86 32.93 37.62
CA VAL A 295 17.62 33.00 36.36
C VAL A 295 18.84 33.92 36.48
N SER A 296 18.73 35.07 37.15
CA SER A 296 19.90 35.94 37.39
C SER A 296 20.95 35.26 38.27
N ASN A 297 20.51 34.50 39.29
CA ASN A 297 21.41 33.74 40.16
C ASN A 297 22.13 32.60 39.41
N LEU A 298 21.52 32.01 38.37
CA LEU A 298 22.21 31.03 37.53
C LEU A 298 23.46 31.64 36.89
N GLN A 299 23.40 32.89 36.44
CA GLN A 299 24.56 33.58 35.88
C GLN A 299 25.54 34.01 36.98
N ALA A 300 25.04 34.58 38.08
CA ALA A 300 25.89 35.10 39.16
C ALA A 300 26.71 34.00 39.86
N TYR A 301 26.15 32.80 40.01
CA TYR A 301 26.80 31.67 40.69
C TYR A 301 27.47 30.68 39.73
N GLY A 302 27.61 31.02 38.43
CA GLY A 302 28.32 30.20 37.46
C GLY A 302 27.66 28.84 37.20
N TYR A 303 26.34 28.83 37.00
CA TYR A 303 25.60 27.60 36.69
C TYR A 303 26.06 26.93 35.39
N ILE A 304 26.53 27.74 34.43
CA ILE A 304 27.13 27.31 33.17
C ILE A 304 28.63 27.58 33.25
N ASP A 305 29.43 26.54 33.06
CA ASP A 305 30.90 26.60 33.07
C ASP A 305 31.50 25.57 32.09
N ALA A 306 32.83 25.45 32.08
CA ALA A 306 33.55 24.53 31.20
C ALA A 306 33.22 23.03 31.41
N ALA A 307 32.67 22.67 32.58
CA ALA A 307 32.26 21.30 32.89
C ALA A 307 30.87 20.95 32.35
N THR A 308 30.11 21.95 31.92
CA THR A 308 28.73 21.80 31.43
C THR A 308 28.75 21.21 30.01
N ARG A 309 27.96 20.15 29.79
CA ARG A 309 27.83 19.49 28.47
C ARG A 309 26.48 19.69 27.80
N ALA A 310 25.43 19.81 28.58
CA ALA A 310 24.10 20.08 28.06
C ALA A 310 23.26 20.85 29.07
N ILE A 311 22.47 21.79 28.58
CA ILE A 311 21.36 22.42 29.32
C ILE A 311 20.06 21.98 28.65
N LEU A 312 19.13 21.48 29.44
CA LEU A 312 17.79 21.11 29.03
C LEU A 312 16.79 22.04 29.70
N VAL A 313 15.99 22.75 28.91
CA VAL A 313 14.85 23.52 29.40
C VAL A 313 13.57 22.82 28.99
N GLU A 314 12.74 22.42 29.95
CA GLU A 314 11.47 21.73 29.71
C GLU A 314 10.30 22.56 30.21
N ILE A 315 9.32 22.77 29.32
CA ILE A 315 8.12 23.58 29.56
C ILE A 315 6.91 22.78 29.11
N ASN A 316 5.91 22.65 30.00
CA ASN A 316 4.67 21.94 29.71
C ASN A 316 3.51 22.95 29.65
N VAL A 317 2.79 22.99 28.53
CA VAL A 317 1.68 23.93 28.34
C VAL A 317 0.43 23.18 27.90
N ALA A 318 -0.65 23.28 28.66
CA ALA A 318 -1.94 22.68 28.33
C ALA A 318 -2.92 23.72 27.78
N ASN A 319 -3.73 23.32 26.80
CA ASN A 319 -4.92 24.04 26.40
C ASN A 319 -6.14 23.19 26.75
N ILE A 320 -6.92 23.67 27.70
CA ILE A 320 -8.09 22.96 28.24
C ILE A 320 -9.17 22.81 27.17
N MET A 321 -9.41 23.84 26.35
CA MET A 321 -10.44 23.83 25.31
C MET A 321 -10.12 22.82 24.20
N LEU A 322 -8.85 22.73 23.81
CA LEU A 322 -8.39 21.76 22.82
C LEU A 322 -8.19 20.36 23.39
N ARG A 323 -8.19 20.20 24.72
CA ARG A 323 -7.79 18.95 25.42
C ARG A 323 -6.43 18.44 24.91
N ARG A 324 -5.46 19.35 24.81
CA ARG A 324 -4.11 19.07 24.31
C ARG A 324 -3.06 19.66 25.24
N LEU A 325 -1.95 18.94 25.38
CA LEU A 325 -0.73 19.34 26.06
C LEU A 325 0.39 19.46 25.02
N VAL A 326 1.18 20.52 25.10
CA VAL A 326 2.42 20.69 24.36
C VAL A 326 3.59 20.63 25.33
N VAL A 327 4.54 19.76 25.05
CA VAL A 327 5.81 19.64 25.76
C VAL A 327 6.89 20.28 24.89
N LEU A 328 7.47 21.37 25.37
CA LEU A 328 8.57 22.07 24.73
C LEU A 328 9.87 21.66 25.44
N ARG A 329 10.86 21.19 24.67
CA ARG A 329 12.20 20.85 25.17
C ARG A 329 13.23 21.60 24.35
N PHE A 330 14.00 22.47 25.00
CA PHE A 330 15.14 23.15 24.40
C PHE A 330 16.42 22.53 24.94
N LEU A 331 17.24 22.00 24.04
CA LEU A 331 18.55 21.42 24.34
C LEU A 331 19.63 22.37 23.84
N LEU A 332 20.50 22.81 24.74
CA LEU A 332 21.69 23.58 24.41
C LEU A 332 22.90 22.70 24.74
N GLU A 333 23.52 22.16 23.71
CA GLU A 333 24.67 21.26 23.82
C GLU A 333 25.98 22.03 23.74
N PHE A 334 26.94 21.64 24.57
CA PHE A 334 28.31 22.18 24.62
C PHE A 334 29.28 21.09 24.16
N PRO A 335 29.53 20.98 22.85
CA PRO A 335 30.42 19.95 22.33
C PRO A 335 31.86 20.17 22.83
N PRO A 336 32.71 19.14 22.83
CA PRO A 336 34.13 19.27 23.20
C PRO A 336 34.91 20.21 22.28
N SER A 337 34.42 20.43 21.05
CA SER A 337 34.95 21.44 20.12
C SER A 337 34.72 22.89 20.57
N GLY A 338 33.93 23.11 21.63
CA GLY A 338 33.51 24.43 22.09
C GLY A 338 32.29 24.96 21.33
N GLY A 339 31.83 26.14 21.75
CA GLY A 339 30.58 26.73 21.27
C GLY A 339 29.33 26.08 21.85
N VAL A 340 28.18 26.45 21.29
CA VAL A 340 26.86 25.94 21.72
C VAL A 340 26.08 25.49 20.49
N LEU A 341 25.45 24.32 20.58
CA LEU A 341 24.57 23.76 19.55
C LEU A 341 23.13 23.74 20.08
N PRO A 342 22.26 24.66 19.64
CA PRO A 342 20.85 24.68 20.02
C PRO A 342 20.04 23.64 19.22
N SER A 343 19.21 22.87 19.91
CA SER A 343 18.19 21.97 19.35
C SER A 343 16.88 22.16 20.11
N SER A 344 15.74 21.99 19.43
CA SER A 344 14.43 22.13 20.05
C SER A 344 13.50 21.01 19.61
N SER A 345 12.67 20.54 20.54
CA SER A 345 11.66 19.53 20.29
C SER A 345 10.31 19.98 20.84
N VAL A 346 9.29 19.90 19.99
CA VAL A 346 7.92 20.28 20.33
C VAL A 346 7.03 19.08 20.10
N GLN A 347 6.45 18.57 21.18
CA GLN A 347 5.63 17.36 21.14
C GLN A 347 4.22 17.68 21.61
N LEU A 348 3.24 17.22 20.83
CA LEU A 348 1.82 17.37 21.13
C LEU A 348 1.28 16.05 21.68
N ALA A 349 0.53 16.11 22.77
CA ALA A 349 -0.11 14.96 23.38
C ALA A 349 -1.56 15.29 23.80
N PRO A 350 -2.47 14.31 23.88
CA PRO A 350 -3.79 14.52 24.45
C PRO A 350 -3.68 14.88 25.93
N TYR A 351 -4.46 15.85 26.40
CA TYR A 351 -4.62 16.09 27.83
C TYR A 351 -5.90 15.38 28.26
N VAL A 352 -5.75 14.12 28.69
CA VAL A 352 -6.88 13.21 28.92
C VAL A 352 -7.57 13.54 30.24
N ASN A 353 -8.86 13.87 30.17
CA ASN A 353 -9.74 13.86 31.34
C ASN A 353 -10.35 12.45 31.49
N GLY A 354 -10.42 11.94 32.72
CA GLY A 354 -10.97 10.60 33.03
C GLY A 354 -12.48 10.42 32.81
N SER A 355 -13.15 11.35 32.13
CA SER A 355 -14.57 11.26 31.82
C SER A 355 -14.82 10.34 30.62
N PHE A 356 -15.70 9.35 30.76
CA PHE A 356 -16.14 8.49 29.66
C PHE A 356 -16.87 9.32 28.59
N ASP A 357 -16.29 9.39 27.39
CA ASP A 357 -16.88 10.07 26.24
C ASP A 357 -17.45 9.03 25.27
N PHE A 358 -18.78 8.86 25.27
CA PHE A 358 -19.49 7.82 24.50
C PHE A 358 -19.19 7.89 22.99
N GLU A 359 -19.05 9.09 22.44
CA GLU A 359 -18.80 9.31 21.01
C GLU A 359 -17.45 8.71 20.57
N THR A 360 -16.43 8.83 21.42
CA THR A 360 -15.10 8.27 21.13
C THR A 360 -15.02 6.78 21.47
N GLN A 361 -15.62 6.36 22.58
CA GLN A 361 -15.50 5.00 23.13
C GLN A 361 -16.19 3.93 22.27
N TRP A 362 -17.35 4.23 21.68
CA TRP A 362 -18.06 3.23 20.86
C TRP A 362 -17.30 2.89 19.56
N SER A 363 -16.66 3.90 18.95
CA SER A 363 -15.90 3.75 17.70
C SER A 363 -14.68 2.85 17.90
N ILE A 364 -14.02 2.98 19.06
CA ILE A 364 -12.90 2.13 19.50
C ILE A 364 -13.36 0.68 19.70
N ALA A 365 -14.50 0.47 20.36
CA ALA A 365 -15.03 -0.87 20.61
C ALA A 365 -15.37 -1.61 19.30
N LEU A 366 -16.03 -0.93 18.36
CA LEU A 366 -16.30 -1.49 17.03
C LEU A 366 -15.02 -1.80 16.25
N LEU A 367 -14.04 -0.90 16.32
CA LEU A 367 -12.77 -1.11 15.65
C LEU A 367 -12.03 -2.34 16.21
N GLY A 368 -12.02 -2.49 17.54
CA GLY A 368 -11.48 -3.66 18.23
C GLY A 368 -12.16 -4.96 17.80
N LEU A 369 -13.49 -4.97 17.68
CA LEU A 369 -14.25 -6.12 17.17
C LEU A 369 -13.84 -6.48 15.72
N PHE A 370 -13.64 -5.47 14.87
CA PHE A 370 -13.23 -5.70 13.50
C PHE A 370 -11.81 -6.29 13.40
N TYR A 371 -10.86 -5.80 14.20
CA TYR A 371 -9.52 -6.39 14.26
C TYR A 371 -9.55 -7.81 14.83
N ALA A 372 -10.42 -8.10 15.81
CA ALA A 372 -10.64 -9.48 16.26
C ALA A 372 -11.18 -10.38 15.13
N TYR A 373 -12.09 -9.88 14.30
CA TYR A 373 -12.56 -10.57 13.10
C TYR A 373 -11.42 -10.80 12.09
N LEU A 374 -10.55 -9.80 11.83
CA LEU A 374 -9.39 -9.95 10.96
C LEU A 374 -8.41 -11.01 11.47
N ILE A 375 -8.11 -11.01 12.78
CA ILE A 375 -7.27 -12.02 13.42
C ILE A 375 -7.88 -13.42 13.25
N ALA A 376 -9.17 -13.57 13.56
CA ALA A 376 -9.86 -14.85 13.41
C ALA A 376 -9.84 -15.35 11.96
N ARG A 377 -10.04 -14.45 10.99
CA ARG A 377 -9.96 -14.74 9.55
C ARG A 377 -8.55 -15.19 9.14
N LEU A 378 -7.51 -14.50 9.60
CA LEU A 378 -6.12 -14.85 9.30
C LEU A 378 -5.73 -16.20 9.89
N VAL A 379 -6.12 -16.47 11.14
CA VAL A 379 -5.89 -17.77 11.81
C VAL A 379 -6.65 -18.89 11.12
N TYR A 380 -7.91 -18.65 10.73
CA TYR A 380 -8.72 -19.63 9.99
C TYR A 380 -8.08 -19.97 8.63
N MET A 381 -7.66 -18.96 7.87
CA MET A 381 -6.93 -19.13 6.61
C MET A 381 -5.64 -19.94 6.81
N GLY A 382 -4.84 -19.57 7.81
CA GLY A 382 -3.60 -20.26 8.14
C GLY A 382 -3.80 -21.73 8.54
N ARG A 383 -4.87 -22.05 9.29
CA ARG A 383 -5.19 -23.43 9.68
C ARG A 383 -5.71 -24.28 8.53
N ARG A 384 -6.49 -23.70 7.61
CA ARG A 384 -7.15 -24.45 6.53
C ARG A 384 -6.24 -24.66 5.32
N GLU A 385 -5.56 -23.61 4.89
CA GLU A 385 -4.76 -23.61 3.65
C GLU A 385 -3.26 -23.83 3.94
N GLY A 386 -2.81 -23.56 5.18
CA GLY A 386 -1.41 -23.70 5.58
C GLY A 386 -0.49 -22.64 4.93
N TRP A 387 0.78 -22.99 4.79
CA TRP A 387 1.82 -22.17 4.16
C TRP A 387 1.50 -21.64 2.74
N PRO A 388 0.80 -22.39 1.87
CA PRO A 388 0.39 -21.88 0.56
C PRO A 388 -0.38 -20.56 0.58
N ALA A 389 -1.14 -20.27 1.65
CA ALA A 389 -1.88 -19.01 1.77
C ALA A 389 -0.98 -17.77 1.80
N PHE A 390 0.23 -17.89 2.38
CA PHE A 390 1.18 -16.79 2.57
C PHE A 390 2.10 -16.55 1.37
N ARG A 391 1.84 -17.18 0.22
CA ARG A 391 2.54 -16.88 -1.04
C ARG A 391 2.02 -15.62 -1.72
N CYS A 392 0.86 -15.12 -1.30
CA CYS A 392 0.26 -13.89 -1.80
C CYS A 392 0.55 -12.72 -0.86
N LEU A 393 0.60 -11.49 -1.38
CA LEU A 393 0.85 -10.29 -0.57
C LEU A 393 -0.29 -9.92 0.38
N GLY A 394 -1.54 -10.25 0.05
CA GLY A 394 -2.71 -9.85 0.84
C GLY A 394 -2.62 -10.22 2.33
N PRO A 395 -2.36 -11.49 2.70
CA PRO A 395 -2.20 -11.91 4.09
C PRO A 395 -1.04 -11.23 4.83
N TRP A 396 0.05 -10.88 4.15
CA TRP A 396 1.18 -10.16 4.75
C TRP A 396 0.80 -8.73 5.10
N VAL A 397 0.05 -8.04 4.23
CA VAL A 397 -0.48 -6.70 4.52
C VAL A 397 -1.46 -6.74 5.69
N ASP A 398 -2.36 -7.73 5.73
CA ASP A 398 -3.28 -7.91 6.86
C ASP A 398 -2.53 -8.17 8.18
N ALA A 399 -1.51 -9.03 8.17
CA ALA A 399 -0.69 -9.33 9.35
C ALA A 399 0.11 -8.10 9.83
N ALA A 400 0.72 -7.35 8.91
CA ALA A 400 1.45 -6.13 9.23
C ALA A 400 0.52 -5.05 9.81
N ASN A 401 -0.69 -4.92 9.27
CA ASN A 401 -1.70 -3.97 9.76
C ASN A 401 -2.14 -4.33 11.19
N ILE A 402 -2.47 -5.60 11.44
CA ILE A 402 -2.80 -6.10 12.79
C ILE A 402 -1.66 -5.85 13.77
N LEU A 403 -0.41 -6.14 13.38
CA LEU A 403 0.75 -5.90 14.23
C LEU A 403 0.90 -4.42 14.60
N CYS A 404 0.82 -3.51 13.61
CA CYS A 404 0.90 -2.07 13.85
C CYS A 404 -0.22 -1.59 14.78
N TYR A 405 -1.44 -2.12 14.62
CA TYR A 405 -2.57 -1.79 15.48
C TYR A 405 -2.38 -2.26 16.93
N LEU A 406 -1.85 -3.47 17.13
CA LEU A 406 -1.53 -3.99 18.45
C LEU A 406 -0.44 -3.15 19.13
N VAL A 407 0.64 -2.83 18.42
CA VAL A 407 1.73 -1.99 18.95
C VAL A 407 1.24 -0.59 19.28
N MET A 408 0.42 0.02 18.41
CA MET A 408 -0.21 1.32 18.68
C MET A 408 -1.00 1.30 20.00
N TRP A 409 -1.84 0.28 20.22
CA TRP A 409 -2.62 0.17 21.45
C TRP A 409 -1.76 -0.12 22.68
N LEU A 410 -0.72 -0.96 22.56
CA LEU A 410 0.23 -1.18 23.64
C LEU A 410 0.92 0.11 24.07
N LEU A 411 1.35 0.94 23.12
CA LEU A 411 1.96 2.25 23.38
C LEU A 411 0.97 3.24 24.01
N ARG A 412 -0.30 3.23 23.58
CA ARG A 412 -1.35 4.07 24.20
C ARG A 412 -1.70 3.62 25.61
N MET A 413 -1.65 2.31 25.89
CA MET A 413 -1.85 1.77 27.23
C MET A 413 -0.67 2.12 28.15
N SER A 414 0.58 2.00 27.67
CA SER A 414 1.75 2.42 28.46
C SER A 414 1.72 3.92 28.74
N MET A 415 1.36 4.74 27.74
CA MET A 415 1.13 6.18 27.90
C MET A 415 0.10 6.47 29.01
N GLY A 416 -1.00 5.72 29.09
CA GLY A 416 -2.02 5.91 30.12
C GLY A 416 -1.56 5.56 31.54
N LEU A 417 -0.61 4.63 31.68
CA LEU A 417 -0.03 4.26 32.98
C LEU A 417 1.01 5.28 33.46
N ASP A 418 1.69 5.96 32.54
CA ASP A 418 2.79 6.90 32.83
C ASP A 418 2.36 8.35 33.02
N ILE A 419 1.05 8.66 32.99
CA ILE A 419 0.57 10.05 33.10
C ILE A 419 0.89 10.66 34.48
N PRO A 420 1.64 11.77 34.55
CA PRO A 420 1.91 12.44 35.81
C PRO A 420 0.66 13.06 36.43
N SER A 421 0.51 12.97 37.75
CA SER A 421 -0.63 13.52 38.52
C SER A 421 -0.49 15.02 38.88
N THR A 422 0.30 15.79 38.12
CA THR A 422 0.53 17.21 38.42
C THR A 422 -0.72 18.04 38.17
N LEU A 423 -1.13 18.82 39.17
CA LEU A 423 -2.21 19.80 39.03
C LEU A 423 -1.78 20.94 38.09
N LEU A 424 -2.73 21.50 37.33
CA LEU A 424 -2.46 22.64 36.44
C LEU A 424 -1.92 23.88 37.17
N GLN A 425 -2.23 24.04 38.46
CA GLN A 425 -1.79 25.16 39.30
C GLN A 425 -0.88 24.66 40.43
N SER A 426 0.25 24.08 40.06
CA SER A 426 1.25 23.61 41.01
C SER A 426 2.62 24.18 40.65
N ASP A 427 3.40 24.56 41.66
CA ASP A 427 4.82 24.89 41.48
C ASP A 427 5.70 23.62 41.44
N ALA A 428 5.12 22.42 41.53
CA ALA A 428 5.83 21.16 41.33
C ALA A 428 6.05 20.88 39.83
N PHE A 429 7.21 20.33 39.50
CA PHE A 429 7.54 19.90 38.13
C PHE A 429 7.43 18.38 38.00
N SER A 430 6.84 17.93 36.90
CA SER A 430 6.96 16.56 36.43
C SER A 430 7.17 16.58 34.92
N SER A 431 8.05 15.70 34.44
CA SER A 431 8.32 15.60 33.01
C SER A 431 7.18 14.87 32.30
N PHE A 432 6.61 15.52 31.29
CA PHE A 432 5.64 14.93 30.36
C PHE A 432 6.30 14.43 29.08
N ALA A 433 7.62 14.56 28.94
CA ALA A 433 8.34 14.12 27.74
C ALA A 433 8.17 12.61 27.44
N PRO A 434 8.29 11.67 28.42
CA PRO A 434 7.99 10.26 28.17
C PRO A 434 6.54 10.04 27.69
N TYR A 435 5.59 10.73 28.31
CA TYR A 435 4.17 10.66 27.92
C TYR A 435 3.95 11.12 26.47
N ALA A 436 4.53 12.26 26.09
CA ALA A 436 4.38 12.84 24.76
C ALA A 436 5.10 12.02 23.67
N THR A 437 6.29 11.46 23.98
CA THR A 437 7.01 10.57 23.06
C THR A 437 6.25 9.27 22.81
N PHE A 438 5.65 8.65 23.83
CA PHE A 438 4.78 7.49 23.65
C PHE A 438 3.58 7.81 22.74
N ASN A 439 2.94 8.97 22.93
CA ASN A 439 1.86 9.40 22.06
C ASN A 439 2.34 9.55 20.60
N GLN A 440 3.45 10.26 20.38
CA GLN A 440 4.03 10.48 19.06
C GLN A 440 4.39 9.18 18.33
N LEU A 441 4.99 8.21 19.04
CA LEU A 441 5.27 6.88 18.50
C LEU A 441 3.97 6.14 18.17
N SER A 442 2.97 6.21 19.05
CA SER A 442 1.66 5.59 18.81
C SER A 442 0.96 6.19 17.58
N ASP A 443 1.06 7.50 17.37
CA ASP A 443 0.52 8.18 16.19
C ASP A 443 1.27 7.79 14.92
N GLY A 444 2.57 7.52 15.01
CA GLY A 444 3.35 6.92 13.92
C GLY A 444 2.82 5.53 13.50
N PHE A 445 2.53 4.66 14.47
CA PHE A 445 1.89 3.37 14.17
C PHE A 445 0.44 3.52 13.70
N ALA A 446 -0.30 4.51 14.20
CA ALA A 446 -1.63 4.84 13.70
C ALA A 446 -1.57 5.24 12.22
N ALA A 447 -0.61 6.09 11.83
CA ALA A 447 -0.37 6.47 10.44
C ALA A 447 0.00 5.26 9.58
N ALA A 448 0.85 4.36 10.08
CA ALA A 448 1.18 3.10 9.40
C ALA A 448 -0.05 2.21 9.21
N THR A 449 -0.91 2.05 10.23
CA THR A 449 -2.18 1.30 10.08
C THR A 449 -3.10 1.93 9.04
N ALA A 450 -3.21 3.26 9.02
CA ALA A 450 -4.02 3.97 8.03
C ALA A 450 -3.50 3.69 6.61
N PHE A 451 -2.19 3.85 6.39
CA PHE A 451 -1.57 3.57 5.10
C PHE A 451 -1.77 2.12 4.66
N LEU A 452 -1.52 1.16 5.55
CA LEU A 452 -1.72 -0.27 5.26
C LEU A 452 -3.18 -0.61 4.98
N SER A 453 -4.13 0.09 5.61
CA SER A 453 -5.57 -0.10 5.36
C SER A 453 -5.97 0.37 3.96
N PHE A 454 -5.48 1.53 3.52
CA PHE A 454 -5.69 1.98 2.13
C PHE A 454 -4.96 1.09 1.12
N LEU A 455 -3.73 0.65 1.41
CA LEU A 455 -3.01 -0.31 0.57
C LEU A 455 -3.79 -1.62 0.44
N ARG A 456 -4.38 -2.11 1.55
CA ARG A 456 -5.22 -3.31 1.54
C ARG A 456 -6.48 -3.11 0.71
N LEU A 457 -7.10 -1.93 0.75
CA LEU A 457 -8.23 -1.60 -0.13
C LEU A 457 -7.84 -1.72 -1.61
N ILE A 458 -6.68 -1.18 -2.02
CA ILE A 458 -6.17 -1.29 -3.40
C ILE A 458 -5.99 -2.77 -3.80
N LEU A 459 -5.46 -3.60 -2.89
CA LEU A 459 -5.31 -5.04 -3.13
C LEU A 459 -6.66 -5.79 -3.20
N LEU A 460 -7.71 -5.29 -2.56
CA LEU A 460 -9.07 -5.83 -2.66
C LEU A 460 -9.79 -5.38 -3.94
N LEU A 461 -9.37 -4.25 -4.53
CA LEU A 461 -9.86 -3.72 -5.80
C LEU A 461 -9.27 -4.46 -7.03
N ASP A 462 -8.52 -5.55 -6.83
CA ASP A 462 -7.99 -6.45 -7.87
C ASP A 462 -9.07 -7.11 -8.75
N ILE A 463 -10.35 -6.95 -8.38
CA ILE A 463 -11.48 -7.34 -9.22
C ILE A 463 -11.58 -6.48 -10.49
N ILE A 464 -11.05 -5.26 -10.47
CA ILE A 464 -10.99 -4.37 -11.63
C ILE A 464 -9.77 -4.76 -12.47
N PRO A 465 -9.91 -5.10 -13.76
CA PRO A 465 -8.82 -5.61 -14.58
C PRO A 465 -7.64 -4.62 -14.69
N HIS A 466 -7.91 -3.32 -14.77
CA HIS A 466 -6.86 -2.29 -14.79
C HIS A 466 -6.08 -2.21 -13.48
N VAL A 467 -6.76 -2.27 -12.33
CA VAL A 467 -6.10 -2.25 -11.01
C VAL A 467 -5.31 -3.53 -10.78
N ALA A 468 -5.86 -4.68 -11.20
CA ALA A 468 -5.18 -5.96 -11.14
C ALA A 468 -3.87 -5.97 -11.94
N LEU A 469 -3.90 -5.40 -13.15
CA LEU A 469 -2.70 -5.23 -13.98
C LEU A 469 -1.66 -4.37 -13.25
N ILE A 470 -2.06 -3.21 -12.72
CA ILE A 470 -1.15 -2.32 -11.98
C ILE A 470 -0.52 -3.05 -10.78
N VAL A 471 -1.33 -3.71 -9.95
CA VAL A 471 -0.83 -4.49 -8.81
C VAL A 471 0.13 -5.57 -9.29
N HIS A 472 -0.20 -6.31 -10.35
CA HIS A 472 0.69 -7.35 -10.87
C HIS A 472 2.05 -6.80 -11.33
N ILE A 473 2.06 -5.65 -12.00
CA ILE A 473 3.29 -4.97 -12.45
C ILE A 473 4.17 -4.63 -11.26
N PHE A 474 3.60 -3.99 -10.23
CA PHE A 474 4.33 -3.67 -9.02
C PHE A 474 4.91 -4.93 -8.39
N VAL A 475 4.08 -5.95 -8.12
CA VAL A 475 4.51 -7.18 -7.45
C VAL A 475 5.57 -7.95 -8.23
N ALA A 476 5.43 -8.02 -9.56
CA ALA A 476 6.40 -8.70 -10.42
C ALA A 476 7.74 -7.96 -10.46
N SER A 477 7.73 -6.62 -10.42
CA SER A 477 8.94 -5.79 -10.47
C SER A 477 9.69 -5.67 -9.14
N VAL A 478 9.07 -5.95 -7.98
CA VAL A 478 9.68 -5.74 -6.65
C VAL A 478 11.07 -6.35 -6.53
N ALA A 479 11.27 -7.59 -6.99
CA ALA A 479 12.56 -8.28 -6.85
C ALA A 479 13.66 -7.62 -7.70
N GLU A 480 13.36 -7.25 -8.94
CA GLU A 480 14.29 -6.59 -9.86
C GLU A 480 14.61 -5.16 -9.39
N VAL A 481 13.58 -4.41 -8.96
CA VAL A 481 13.72 -3.06 -8.41
C VAL A 481 14.51 -3.05 -7.10
N ALA A 482 14.30 -4.03 -6.21
CA ALA A 482 15.05 -4.14 -4.97
C ALA A 482 16.55 -4.38 -5.22
N GLY A 483 16.90 -5.23 -6.19
CA GLY A 483 18.29 -5.43 -6.61
C GLY A 483 18.93 -4.15 -7.16
N PHE A 484 18.18 -3.38 -7.95
CA PHE A 484 18.62 -2.08 -8.43
C PHE A 484 18.86 -1.07 -7.30
N PHE A 485 17.92 -0.93 -6.34
CA PHE A 485 18.09 -0.01 -5.21
C PHE A 485 19.27 -0.36 -4.31
N LEU A 486 19.62 -1.65 -4.17
CA LEU A 486 20.81 -2.06 -3.44
C LEU A 486 22.09 -1.55 -4.13
N ALA A 487 22.21 -1.76 -5.45
CA ALA A 487 23.36 -1.28 -6.21
C ALA A 487 23.44 0.26 -6.23
N PHE A 488 22.30 0.92 -6.42
CA PHE A 488 22.20 2.37 -6.38
C PHE A 488 22.55 2.93 -5.00
N GLY A 489 22.04 2.33 -3.91
CA GLY A 489 22.33 2.75 -2.55
C GLY A 489 23.82 2.65 -2.20
N LEU A 490 24.51 1.61 -2.67
CA LEU A 490 25.97 1.50 -2.52
C LEU A 490 26.71 2.61 -3.28
N LEU A 491 26.25 2.96 -4.47
CA LEU A 491 26.81 4.06 -5.24
C LEU A 491 26.60 5.40 -4.54
N VAL A 492 25.39 5.69 -4.02
CA VAL A 492 25.14 6.91 -3.24
C VAL A 492 25.97 6.94 -1.96
N TYR A 493 26.17 5.80 -1.30
CA TYR A 493 27.03 5.71 -0.13
C TYR A 493 28.49 6.05 -0.45
N ALA A 494 29.01 5.57 -1.59
CA ALA A 494 30.36 5.90 -2.05
C ALA A 494 30.51 7.40 -2.32
N TYR A 495 29.52 8.03 -2.97
CA TYR A 495 29.50 9.49 -3.13
C TYR A 495 29.36 10.20 -1.79
N ALA A 496 28.50 9.74 -0.88
CA ALA A 496 28.33 10.35 0.45
C ALA A 496 29.65 10.36 1.23
N ALA A 497 30.40 9.25 1.22
CA ALA A 497 31.71 9.18 1.84
C ALA A 497 32.70 10.18 1.21
N ALA A 498 32.73 10.29 -0.12
CA ALA A 498 33.59 11.26 -0.80
C ALA A 498 33.21 12.72 -0.47
N PHE A 499 31.92 13.03 -0.43
CA PHE A 499 31.44 14.37 -0.08
C PHE A 499 31.77 14.75 1.37
N VAL A 500 31.67 13.82 2.32
CA VAL A 500 32.08 14.08 3.72
C VAL A 500 33.57 14.36 3.81
N LEU A 501 34.41 13.63 3.07
CA LEU A 501 35.85 13.84 3.09
C LEU A 501 36.27 15.19 2.51
N VAL A 502 35.55 15.69 1.50
CA VAL A 502 35.89 16.97 0.83
C VAL A 502 35.20 18.17 1.49
N PHE A 503 33.93 18.05 1.84
CA PHE A 503 33.08 19.18 2.28
C PHE A 503 32.66 19.10 3.74
N GLY A 504 32.91 18.00 4.46
CA GLY A 504 32.31 17.76 5.78
C GLY A 504 32.74 18.72 6.89
N SER A 505 33.89 19.38 6.76
CA SER A 505 34.34 20.42 7.71
C SER A 505 33.70 21.79 7.47
N ALA A 506 33.15 22.05 6.28
CA ALA A 506 32.69 23.36 5.88
C ALA A 506 31.18 23.42 5.61
N ALA A 507 30.56 22.32 5.17
CA ALA A 507 29.14 22.26 4.85
C ALA A 507 28.38 21.39 5.86
N ALA A 508 27.40 21.99 6.55
CA ALA A 508 26.62 21.33 7.61
C ALA A 508 25.84 20.11 7.10
N ASP A 509 25.33 20.15 5.87
CA ASP A 509 24.61 19.04 5.23
C ASP A 509 25.47 17.79 4.94
N PHE A 510 26.81 17.94 4.94
CA PHE A 510 27.78 16.90 4.61
C PHE A 510 28.69 16.55 5.80
N ARG A 511 28.31 16.93 7.02
CA ARG A 511 29.10 16.74 8.25
C ARG A 511 29.31 15.27 8.64
N THR A 512 28.36 14.39 8.32
CA THR A 512 28.44 12.95 8.60
C THR A 512 27.94 12.13 7.42
N VAL A 513 28.38 10.89 7.28
CA VAL A 513 27.97 10.03 6.16
C VAL A 513 26.44 9.85 6.05
N PRO A 514 25.68 9.65 7.15
CA PRO A 514 24.23 9.54 7.05
C PRO A 514 23.54 10.85 6.63
N THR A 515 24.02 12.00 7.12
CA THR A 515 23.46 13.31 6.73
C THR A 515 23.81 13.61 5.28
N ALA A 516 25.05 13.38 4.86
CA ALA A 516 25.48 13.49 3.46
C ALA A 516 24.68 12.57 2.53
N TYR A 517 24.42 11.33 2.93
CA TYR A 517 23.60 10.39 2.16
C TYR A 517 22.18 10.92 1.96
N ALA A 518 21.54 11.42 3.02
CA ALA A 518 20.22 12.04 2.93
C ALA A 518 20.23 13.31 2.07
N SER A 519 21.25 14.16 2.21
CA SER A 519 21.44 15.38 1.41
C SER A 519 21.64 15.08 -0.08
N LEU A 520 22.38 14.02 -0.43
CA LEU A 520 22.53 13.58 -1.82
C LEU A 520 21.22 13.05 -2.42
N LEU A 521 20.41 12.34 -1.64
CA LEU A 521 19.06 11.96 -2.09
C LEU A 521 18.14 13.18 -2.27
N ARG A 522 18.21 14.18 -1.37
CA ARG A 522 17.50 15.47 -1.52
C ARG A 522 17.95 16.22 -2.76
N SER A 523 19.24 16.16 -3.09
CA SER A 523 19.79 16.76 -4.31
C SER A 523 19.18 16.19 -5.59
N LEU A 524 18.63 14.96 -5.60
CA LEU A 524 17.93 14.40 -6.76
C LEU A 524 16.60 15.12 -7.06
N VAL A 525 16.00 15.74 -6.04
CA VAL A 525 14.78 16.57 -6.15
C VAL A 525 15.14 18.01 -6.52
N GLY A 526 16.43 18.38 -6.45
CA GLY A 526 16.93 19.73 -6.71
C GLY A 526 17.11 20.59 -5.46
N ASP A 527 16.99 20.02 -4.27
CA ASP A 527 17.20 20.72 -2.99
C ASP A 527 18.65 20.55 -2.51
N ILE A 528 19.53 21.49 -2.86
CA ILE A 528 20.93 21.52 -2.41
C ILE A 528 21.46 22.96 -2.27
N ASP A 529 22.13 23.25 -1.15
CA ASP A 529 22.82 24.53 -0.94
C ASP A 529 24.20 24.54 -1.62
N TYR A 530 24.20 24.78 -2.94
CA TYR A 530 25.44 24.86 -3.71
C TYR A 530 26.39 25.98 -3.24
N ALA A 531 25.85 27.06 -2.66
CA ALA A 531 26.69 28.17 -2.17
C ALA A 531 27.65 27.70 -1.08
N ALA A 532 27.15 26.90 -0.12
CA ALA A 532 27.98 26.31 0.93
C ALA A 532 29.08 25.37 0.38
N LEU A 533 28.78 24.55 -0.64
CA LEU A 533 29.79 23.67 -1.25
C LEU A 533 30.85 24.48 -2.02
N SER A 534 30.41 25.49 -2.79
CA SER A 534 31.32 26.33 -3.58
C SER A 534 32.27 27.16 -2.71
N ALA A 535 31.80 27.58 -1.53
CA ALA A 535 32.62 28.28 -0.54
C ALA A 535 33.69 27.39 0.09
N ALA A 536 33.40 26.09 0.25
CA ALA A 536 34.34 25.11 0.80
C ALA A 536 35.44 24.74 -0.20
N ASN A 537 35.06 24.36 -1.42
CA ASN A 537 36.00 24.10 -2.50
C ASN A 537 35.36 24.40 -3.87
N PRO A 538 35.73 25.52 -4.51
CA PRO A 538 35.08 25.98 -5.73
C PRO A 538 35.36 25.09 -6.95
N VAL A 539 36.41 24.27 -6.93
CA VAL A 539 36.76 23.35 -8.04
C VAL A 539 36.10 21.99 -7.85
N ALA A 540 36.17 21.45 -6.64
CA ALA A 540 35.58 20.14 -6.35
C ALA A 540 34.05 20.17 -6.35
N ALA A 541 33.43 21.24 -5.84
CA ALA A 541 31.97 21.36 -5.74
C ALA A 541 31.23 21.09 -7.07
N PRO A 542 31.53 21.80 -8.18
CA PRO A 542 30.85 21.54 -9.44
C PRO A 542 31.18 20.16 -10.01
N LEU A 543 32.42 19.67 -9.86
CA LEU A 543 32.84 18.38 -10.42
C LEU A 543 32.13 17.21 -9.74
N PHE A 544 32.14 17.17 -8.41
CA PHE A 544 31.49 16.11 -7.64
C PHE A 544 29.97 16.14 -7.78
N LEU A 545 29.36 17.34 -7.78
CA LEU A 545 27.93 17.47 -7.96
C LEU A 545 27.48 17.09 -9.38
N ALA A 546 28.21 17.52 -10.41
CA ALA A 546 27.94 17.12 -11.79
C ALA A 546 28.10 15.61 -11.98
N ALA A 547 29.18 15.02 -11.45
CA ALA A 547 29.41 13.59 -11.54
C ALA A 547 28.28 12.78 -10.88
N PHE A 548 27.86 13.18 -9.67
CA PHE A 548 26.75 12.54 -8.97
C PHE A 548 25.43 12.69 -9.72
N THR A 549 25.06 13.92 -10.11
CA THR A 549 23.77 14.20 -10.78
C THR A 549 23.66 13.53 -12.13
N LEU A 550 24.72 13.54 -12.95
CA LEU A 550 24.75 12.81 -14.23
C LEU A 550 24.59 11.31 -13.99
N THR A 551 25.39 10.73 -13.09
CA THR A 551 25.31 9.30 -12.78
C THR A 551 23.92 8.94 -12.26
N ALA A 552 23.37 9.71 -11.32
CA ALA A 552 22.09 9.42 -10.70
C ALA A 552 20.91 9.57 -11.67
N VAL A 553 20.84 10.65 -12.45
CA VAL A 553 19.74 10.86 -13.41
C VAL A 553 19.79 9.82 -14.53
N PHE A 554 20.97 9.60 -15.12
CA PHE A 554 21.09 8.63 -16.21
C PHE A 554 20.89 7.19 -15.74
N VAL A 555 21.41 6.79 -14.58
CA VAL A 555 21.31 5.40 -14.11
C VAL A 555 19.93 5.11 -13.49
N ILE A 556 19.40 5.98 -12.63
CA ILE A 556 18.14 5.69 -11.93
C ILE A 556 16.96 5.68 -12.87
N LEU A 557 16.79 6.76 -13.65
CA LEU A 557 15.57 6.92 -14.43
C LEU A 557 15.50 5.87 -15.55
N THR A 558 16.61 5.61 -16.24
CA THR A 558 16.62 4.70 -17.39
C THR A 558 16.43 3.25 -16.97
N ILE A 559 17.10 2.78 -15.91
CA ILE A 559 17.00 1.40 -15.45
C ILE A 559 15.63 1.13 -14.82
N LEU A 560 15.12 2.07 -14.01
CA LEU A 560 13.80 1.90 -13.38
C LEU A 560 12.69 1.83 -14.44
N ILE A 561 12.72 2.69 -15.45
CA ILE A 561 11.76 2.66 -16.56
C ILE A 561 11.84 1.33 -17.31
N ALA A 562 13.06 0.84 -17.59
CA ALA A 562 13.25 -0.43 -18.29
C ALA A 562 12.67 -1.62 -17.50
N ILE A 563 12.93 -1.71 -16.20
CA ILE A 563 12.38 -2.76 -15.33
C ILE A 563 10.84 -2.70 -15.29
N MET A 564 10.27 -1.49 -15.17
CA MET A 564 8.82 -1.32 -15.16
C MET A 564 8.17 -1.71 -16.49
N GLN A 565 8.82 -1.42 -17.62
CA GLN A 565 8.32 -1.78 -18.95
C GLN A 565 8.29 -3.30 -19.16
N ASP A 566 9.33 -4.02 -18.72
CA ASP A 566 9.37 -5.49 -18.79
C ASP A 566 8.27 -6.12 -17.90
N ALA A 567 8.10 -5.60 -16.68
CA ALA A 567 7.01 -6.02 -15.80
C ALA A 567 5.61 -5.74 -16.38
N TYR A 568 5.44 -4.63 -17.11
CA TYR A 568 4.20 -4.31 -17.84
C TYR A 568 3.87 -5.37 -18.89
N TRP A 569 4.83 -5.74 -19.73
CA TRP A 569 4.61 -6.75 -20.77
C TRP A 569 4.30 -8.14 -20.17
N LYS A 570 5.08 -8.56 -19.15
CA LYS A 570 4.83 -9.79 -18.39
C LYS A 570 3.45 -9.81 -17.74
N GLY A 571 2.98 -8.66 -17.23
CA GLY A 571 1.66 -8.52 -16.62
C GLY A 571 0.53 -8.60 -17.64
N LYS A 572 0.68 -7.90 -18.77
CA LYS A 572 -0.30 -7.85 -19.85
C LYS A 572 -0.56 -9.24 -20.46
N GLU A 573 0.46 -10.08 -20.59
CA GLU A 573 0.33 -11.45 -21.09
C GLU A 573 -0.47 -12.35 -20.12
N LYS A 574 -0.29 -12.18 -18.81
CA LYS A 574 -0.96 -12.99 -17.78
C LYS A 574 -2.41 -12.59 -17.53
N THR A 575 -2.75 -11.32 -17.73
CA THR A 575 -4.12 -10.83 -17.57
C THR A 575 -4.91 -11.03 -18.87
N GLU A 576 -5.55 -12.19 -19.04
CA GLU A 576 -6.64 -12.31 -20.02
C GLU A 576 -7.75 -11.31 -19.64
N TRP A 577 -8.01 -10.34 -20.52
CA TRP A 577 -8.95 -9.23 -20.30
C TRP A 577 -10.40 -9.71 -20.31
N ASP A 578 -10.82 -10.41 -19.27
CA ASP A 578 -12.22 -10.74 -19.05
C ASP A 578 -12.92 -9.46 -18.56
N ARG A 579 -13.71 -8.79 -19.43
CA ARG A 579 -14.36 -7.52 -19.09
C ARG A 579 -15.40 -7.74 -17.98
N VAL A 580 -15.02 -7.48 -16.74
CA VAL A 580 -15.93 -7.45 -15.59
C VAL A 580 -16.39 -6.00 -15.38
N SER A 581 -17.67 -5.73 -15.66
CA SER A 581 -18.26 -4.42 -15.38
C SER A 581 -18.63 -4.32 -13.90
N LEU A 582 -17.70 -3.79 -13.09
CA LEU A 582 -17.84 -3.68 -11.63
C LEU A 582 -19.15 -3.00 -11.20
N VAL A 583 -19.56 -1.93 -11.88
CA VAL A 583 -20.77 -1.17 -11.54
C VAL A 583 -22.02 -2.05 -11.68
N PHE A 584 -22.13 -2.80 -12.77
CA PHE A 584 -23.29 -3.68 -12.97
C PHE A 584 -23.34 -4.81 -11.93
N GLU A 585 -22.19 -5.42 -11.63
CA GLU A 585 -22.14 -6.52 -10.67
C GLU A 585 -22.38 -6.05 -9.22
N THR A 586 -21.82 -4.91 -8.83
CA THR A 586 -22.07 -4.28 -7.51
C THR A 586 -23.53 -3.89 -7.34
N VAL A 587 -24.13 -3.22 -8.34
CA VAL A 587 -25.56 -2.89 -8.33
C VAL A 587 -26.42 -4.15 -8.25
N SER A 588 -26.09 -5.20 -9.02
CA SER A 588 -26.81 -6.48 -8.96
C SER A 588 -26.71 -7.16 -7.59
N TYR A 589 -25.54 -7.08 -6.95
CA TYR A 589 -25.32 -7.62 -5.61
C TYR A 589 -26.12 -6.84 -4.57
N VAL A 590 -26.00 -5.51 -4.55
CA VAL A 590 -26.73 -4.62 -3.64
C VAL A 590 -28.24 -4.81 -3.80
N TRP A 591 -28.73 -4.90 -5.04
CA TRP A 591 -30.15 -5.19 -5.33
C TRP A 591 -30.59 -6.58 -4.84
N SER A 592 -29.73 -7.60 -4.96
CA SER A 592 -30.04 -8.95 -4.46
C SER A 592 -30.01 -9.02 -2.92
N ALA A 593 -29.09 -8.28 -2.29
CA ALA A 593 -28.93 -8.19 -0.84
C ALA A 593 -30.08 -7.40 -0.22
N SER A 594 -30.46 -6.25 -0.81
CA SER A 594 -31.61 -5.46 -0.37
C SER A 594 -32.90 -6.26 -0.48
N ASN A 595 -33.13 -6.98 -1.59
CA ASN A 595 -34.29 -7.86 -1.72
C ASN A 595 -34.29 -9.01 -0.72
N SER A 596 -33.13 -9.56 -0.36
CA SER A 596 -33.01 -10.60 0.67
C SER A 596 -33.29 -10.02 2.07
N MET A 597 -32.83 -8.80 2.34
CA MET A 597 -33.08 -8.09 3.59
C MET A 597 -34.55 -7.67 3.73
N ILE A 598 -35.18 -7.21 2.65
CA ILE A 598 -36.63 -6.93 2.60
C ILE A 598 -37.42 -8.20 2.88
N ARG A 599 -37.01 -9.37 2.37
CA ARG A 599 -37.66 -10.65 2.67
C ARG A 599 -37.45 -11.07 4.13
N LEU A 600 -36.29 -10.83 4.71
CA LEU A 600 -36.03 -11.10 6.13
C LEU A 600 -36.84 -10.18 7.04
N LEU A 601 -36.92 -8.88 6.73
CA LEU A 601 -37.77 -7.92 7.43
C LEU A 601 -39.26 -8.27 7.23
N ALA A 602 -39.69 -8.65 6.02
CA ALA A 602 -41.06 -9.11 5.77
C ALA A 602 -41.40 -10.42 6.50
N ASN A 603 -40.41 -11.29 6.74
CA ASN A 603 -40.58 -12.46 7.62
C ASN A 603 -40.72 -12.04 9.08
N TRP A 604 -39.93 -11.05 9.51
CA TRP A 604 -39.92 -10.57 10.88
C TRP A 604 -41.20 -9.81 11.24
N PHE A 605 -41.75 -9.04 10.30
CA PHE A 605 -43.04 -8.34 10.43
C PHE A 605 -44.25 -9.21 10.04
N GLY A 606 -44.08 -10.49 9.69
CA GLY A 606 -45.19 -11.38 9.34
C GLY A 606 -45.90 -11.09 8.01
N VAL A 607 -45.40 -10.15 7.20
CA VAL A 607 -46.00 -9.70 5.92
C VAL A 607 -45.61 -10.60 4.74
N ARG A 608 -44.83 -11.66 4.98
CA ARG A 608 -44.38 -12.62 3.95
C ARG A 608 -45.52 -13.16 3.08
N ALA A 609 -46.67 -13.44 3.70
CA ALA A 609 -47.86 -13.94 3.01
C ALA A 609 -48.43 -12.94 2.00
N ALA A 610 -48.37 -11.63 2.27
CA ALA A 610 -48.89 -10.60 1.36
C ALA A 610 -47.99 -10.38 0.13
N LEU A 611 -46.67 -10.48 0.31
CA LEU A 611 -45.69 -10.40 -0.77
C LEU A 611 -45.73 -11.64 -1.68
N ASP A 612 -45.85 -12.83 -1.10
CA ASP A 612 -45.93 -14.09 -1.86
C ASP A 612 -47.34 -14.34 -2.45
N ALA A 613 -48.42 -13.83 -1.84
CA ALA A 613 -49.78 -13.93 -2.38
C ALA A 613 -49.98 -13.07 -3.62
N LYS A 614 -49.38 -11.87 -3.67
CA LYS A 614 -49.45 -11.00 -4.87
C LYS A 614 -48.65 -11.57 -6.05
N ALA A 615 -47.58 -12.34 -5.77
CA ALA A 615 -46.83 -13.09 -6.78
C ALA A 615 -47.57 -14.35 -7.28
N LYS A 616 -48.44 -14.96 -6.46
CA LYS A 616 -49.26 -16.13 -6.82
C LYS A 616 -50.64 -15.80 -7.41
N SER A 617 -51.09 -14.54 -7.34
CA SER A 617 -52.40 -14.09 -7.84
C SER A 617 -52.55 -14.10 -9.37
N HIS A 618 -51.47 -14.29 -10.14
CA HIS A 618 -51.56 -14.51 -11.59
C HIS A 618 -51.49 -16.01 -11.92
N LYS A 619 -52.57 -16.73 -11.63
CA LYS A 619 -52.88 -18.01 -12.26
C LYS A 619 -54.35 -17.98 -12.68
N PRO A 620 -54.69 -17.82 -13.97
CA PRO A 620 -56.02 -18.14 -14.45
C PRO A 620 -56.19 -19.67 -14.55
N ASN A 621 -57.41 -20.13 -14.27
CA ASN A 621 -57.80 -21.52 -14.12
C ASN A 621 -57.63 -22.35 -15.40
N ALA A 622 -57.30 -23.63 -15.19
CA ALA A 622 -57.29 -24.66 -16.20
C ALA A 622 -58.72 -25.05 -16.61
N ALA A 623 -59.17 -24.58 -17.77
CA ALA A 623 -60.16 -25.26 -18.63
C ALA A 623 -60.29 -24.51 -19.97
N ALA A 624 -59.33 -24.71 -20.88
CA ALA A 624 -59.53 -24.66 -22.34
C ALA A 624 -58.19 -24.81 -23.10
N VAL A 625 -58.10 -25.88 -23.88
CA VAL A 625 -57.34 -25.99 -25.16
C VAL A 625 -55.80 -26.02 -25.10
N VAL A 626 -55.27 -27.24 -25.00
CA VAL A 626 -54.36 -27.92 -25.96
C VAL A 626 -53.18 -27.12 -26.57
N THR A 627 -52.00 -27.38 -25.98
CA THR A 627 -50.66 -27.58 -26.58
C THR A 627 -50.02 -26.52 -27.49
N ALA A 628 -48.98 -25.83 -26.99
CA ALA A 628 -47.57 -25.99 -27.39
C ALA A 628 -46.69 -24.88 -26.78
N ALA A 629 -45.48 -25.25 -26.38
CA ALA A 629 -44.49 -24.43 -25.67
C ALA A 629 -43.39 -23.90 -26.65
N PRO A 630 -42.23 -23.35 -26.19
CA PRO A 630 -41.77 -22.02 -26.59
C PRO A 630 -40.42 -22.04 -27.36
N SER A 631 -39.97 -20.88 -27.87
CA SER A 631 -38.56 -20.48 -27.74
C SER A 631 -38.38 -18.97 -28.00
N THR A 632 -37.34 -18.44 -27.39
CA THR A 632 -37.07 -17.05 -27.06
C THR A 632 -35.85 -16.50 -27.82
N ARG A 633 -35.65 -15.17 -27.69
CA ARG A 633 -34.38 -14.38 -27.71
C ARG A 633 -34.11 -13.63 -29.02
N LEU A 634 -33.66 -12.37 -29.05
CA LEU A 634 -32.98 -11.42 -28.14
C LEU A 634 -33.53 -9.99 -28.43
N SER A 635 -33.39 -8.90 -27.66
CA SER A 635 -32.40 -8.42 -26.68
C SER A 635 -33.03 -7.27 -25.85
N MET A 636 -33.31 -7.42 -24.56
CA MET A 636 -32.50 -7.02 -23.38
C MET A 636 -32.21 -5.52 -23.16
N VAL A 637 -32.17 -4.66 -24.20
CA VAL A 637 -32.03 -3.19 -24.03
C VAL A 637 -33.40 -2.51 -23.96
N GLN A 638 -34.42 -3.12 -24.58
CA GLN A 638 -35.80 -2.61 -24.61
C GLN A 638 -36.57 -2.80 -23.29
N ASN A 639 -36.05 -3.60 -22.34
CA ASN A 639 -36.74 -3.94 -21.09
C ASN A 639 -36.41 -3.04 -19.89
N MET A 640 -35.40 -2.18 -19.99
CA MET A 640 -34.86 -1.45 -18.82
C MET A 640 -35.26 0.03 -18.76
N VAL A 641 -35.68 0.62 -19.88
CA VAL A 641 -36.13 2.04 -19.95
C VAL A 641 -37.59 2.15 -20.42
N LEU A 642 -38.07 1.20 -21.22
CA LEU A 642 -39.39 1.29 -21.84
C LEU A 642 -40.52 0.77 -20.91
N LYS A 643 -40.24 -0.10 -19.92
CA LYS A 643 -41.27 -0.68 -19.04
C LYS A 643 -41.98 0.28 -18.07
N PRO A 644 -41.35 1.34 -17.54
CA PRO A 644 -42.05 2.34 -16.75
C PRO A 644 -42.91 3.30 -17.59
N LEU A 645 -42.55 3.52 -18.87
CA LEU A 645 -43.27 4.41 -19.79
C LEU A 645 -44.29 3.67 -20.67
N LEU A 646 -44.17 2.35 -20.83
CA LEU A 646 -45.11 1.52 -21.60
C LEU A 646 -46.33 1.07 -20.79
N SER A 647 -46.25 1.04 -19.46
CA SER A 647 -47.45 0.73 -18.65
C SER A 647 -48.53 1.80 -18.77
N THR A 648 -48.16 3.02 -19.16
CA THR A 648 -49.07 4.14 -19.45
C THR A 648 -49.47 4.24 -20.92
N GLN A 649 -48.77 3.56 -21.84
CA GLN A 649 -49.08 3.51 -23.28
C GLN A 649 -49.89 2.26 -23.69
N GLU A 650 -49.77 1.15 -22.96
CA GLU A 650 -50.54 -0.09 -23.17
C GLU A 650 -52.04 0.07 -22.89
N THR A 651 -52.43 1.08 -22.10
CA THR A 651 -53.84 1.44 -21.91
C THR A 651 -54.43 2.15 -23.13
N LEU A 652 -53.63 2.88 -23.92
CA LEU A 652 -54.06 3.58 -25.13
C LEU A 652 -53.99 2.72 -26.40
N THR A 653 -53.07 1.76 -26.49
CA THR A 653 -52.99 0.83 -27.64
C THR A 653 -54.01 -0.30 -27.60
N ARG A 654 -54.61 -0.57 -26.42
CA ARG A 654 -55.83 -1.40 -26.30
C ARG A 654 -57.04 -0.78 -27.03
N VAL A 655 -57.07 0.54 -27.24
CA VAL A 655 -58.11 1.24 -28.02
C VAL A 655 -57.83 1.16 -29.52
N GLY A 656 -56.57 1.00 -29.93
CA GLY A 656 -56.15 0.74 -31.31
C GLY A 656 -56.27 -0.71 -31.76
N SER A 657 -57.04 -1.53 -31.06
CA SER A 657 -57.62 -2.72 -31.68
C SER A 657 -58.44 -2.30 -32.91
N GLN A 658 -58.54 -3.18 -33.90
CA GLN A 658 -59.47 -3.11 -35.05
C GLN A 658 -59.02 -2.49 -36.36
N LEU A 659 -57.98 -1.67 -36.44
CA LEU A 659 -57.59 -1.10 -37.73
C LEU A 659 -56.35 -1.79 -38.30
N THR A 660 -56.59 -2.62 -39.32
CA THR A 660 -55.69 -2.96 -40.45
C THR A 660 -54.91 -4.29 -40.42
N LYS A 661 -55.63 -5.34 -40.84
CA LYS A 661 -55.16 -6.54 -41.57
C LYS A 661 -54.00 -6.24 -42.55
N ASN A 662 -52.97 -7.09 -42.65
CA ASN A 662 -52.21 -7.20 -43.91
C ASN A 662 -51.46 -8.54 -44.13
N GLN A 663 -51.49 -9.00 -45.38
CA GLN A 663 -51.32 -10.36 -45.92
C GLN A 663 -49.86 -10.83 -46.19
N LEU A 664 -48.82 -10.18 -45.65
CA LEU A 664 -47.47 -10.30 -46.21
C LEU A 664 -46.53 -11.35 -45.57
N ILE A 665 -47.02 -12.24 -44.72
CA ILE A 665 -46.22 -13.31 -44.06
C ILE A 665 -46.80 -14.71 -44.35
N GLN A 666 -47.29 -14.94 -45.57
CA GLN A 666 -47.62 -16.29 -46.05
C GLN A 666 -46.60 -16.83 -47.06
N SER A 667 -45.82 -15.97 -47.72
CA SER A 667 -44.89 -16.39 -48.79
C SER A 667 -43.55 -16.95 -48.28
N GLY A 668 -43.04 -16.48 -47.13
CA GLY A 668 -41.77 -16.96 -46.57
C GLY A 668 -41.84 -18.37 -45.96
N VAL A 669 -42.99 -18.72 -45.39
CA VAL A 669 -43.19 -20.02 -44.73
C VAL A 669 -43.35 -21.17 -45.74
N GLN A 670 -43.87 -20.89 -46.94
CA GLN A 670 -43.99 -21.89 -48.00
C GLN A 670 -42.64 -22.30 -48.61
N SER A 671 -41.67 -21.38 -48.69
CA SER A 671 -40.32 -21.67 -49.20
C SER A 671 -39.50 -22.57 -48.26
N LEU A 672 -39.66 -22.38 -46.94
CA LEU A 672 -39.02 -23.22 -45.92
C LEU A 672 -39.62 -24.64 -45.87
N LYS A 673 -40.93 -24.77 -46.14
CA LYS A 673 -41.60 -26.08 -46.17
C LYS A 673 -41.17 -26.92 -47.38
N LYS A 674 -40.82 -26.28 -48.50
CA LYS A 674 -40.30 -26.93 -49.72
C LYS A 674 -38.85 -27.46 -49.56
N GLY A 675 -38.01 -26.76 -48.79
CA GLY A 675 -36.63 -27.22 -48.52
C GLY A 675 -36.57 -28.45 -47.61
N SER A 676 -37.47 -28.53 -46.64
CA SER A 676 -37.57 -29.68 -45.71
C SER A 676 -37.99 -30.98 -46.40
N SER A 677 -38.91 -30.94 -47.36
CA SER A 677 -39.40 -32.13 -48.07
C SER A 677 -38.39 -32.76 -49.03
N VAL A 678 -37.44 -31.98 -49.55
CA VAL A 678 -36.39 -32.50 -50.45
C VAL A 678 -35.34 -33.30 -49.64
N MET A 679 -35.11 -32.90 -48.40
CA MET A 679 -34.11 -33.51 -47.51
C MET A 679 -34.60 -34.84 -46.90
N SER A 680 -35.91 -35.02 -46.72
CA SER A 680 -36.47 -36.31 -46.33
C SER A 680 -36.44 -37.33 -47.47
N SER A 681 -36.70 -36.90 -48.71
CA SER A 681 -36.66 -37.79 -49.88
C SER A 681 -35.24 -38.31 -50.18
N ALA A 682 -34.20 -37.50 -49.99
CA ALA A 682 -32.82 -37.92 -50.15
C ALA A 682 -32.37 -38.93 -49.08
N LYS A 683 -32.89 -38.81 -47.85
CA LYS A 683 -32.66 -39.77 -46.76
C LYS A 683 -33.28 -41.13 -47.08
N ASP A 684 -34.52 -41.16 -47.60
CA ASP A 684 -35.24 -42.40 -47.88
C ASP A 684 -34.62 -43.15 -49.09
N HIS A 685 -34.07 -42.43 -50.07
CA HIS A 685 -33.32 -43.03 -51.17
C HIS A 685 -32.00 -43.69 -50.72
N LEU A 686 -31.33 -43.09 -49.72
CA LEU A 686 -30.08 -43.61 -49.13
C LEU A 686 -30.30 -44.87 -48.30
N VAL A 687 -31.41 -44.92 -47.56
CA VAL A 687 -31.80 -46.12 -46.78
C VAL A 687 -32.11 -47.29 -47.71
N ASN A 688 -32.74 -47.04 -48.87
CA ASN A 688 -33.07 -48.08 -49.86
C ASN A 688 -31.86 -48.62 -50.65
N GLN A 689 -30.80 -47.83 -50.84
CA GLN A 689 -29.56 -48.32 -51.45
C GLN A 689 -28.73 -49.18 -50.48
N ILE A 690 -28.76 -48.87 -49.19
CA ILE A 690 -28.05 -49.65 -48.17
C ILE A 690 -28.72 -51.01 -47.92
N THR A 691 -30.06 -51.08 -47.99
CA THR A 691 -30.79 -52.34 -47.85
C THR A 691 -30.69 -53.25 -49.09
N SER A 692 -30.57 -52.69 -50.29
CA SER A 692 -30.36 -53.47 -51.52
C SER A 692 -28.94 -54.02 -51.68
N ALA A 693 -27.92 -53.39 -51.09
CA ALA A 693 -26.55 -53.90 -51.07
C ALA A 693 -26.36 -55.13 -50.13
N ASN A 694 -27.21 -55.29 -49.11
CA ASN A 694 -27.15 -56.44 -48.19
C ASN A 694 -27.93 -57.68 -48.67
N LEU A 695 -28.70 -57.59 -49.76
CA LEU A 695 -29.55 -58.68 -50.26
C LEU A 695 -28.95 -59.46 -51.44
N LEU A 696 -27.75 -59.11 -51.91
CA LEU A 696 -27.04 -59.83 -52.99
C LEU A 696 -26.00 -60.84 -52.48
N SER A 697 -25.90 -61.08 -51.17
CA SER A 697 -24.95 -62.05 -50.59
C SER A 697 -25.56 -63.41 -50.21
N GLY A 698 -26.72 -63.79 -50.78
CA GLY A 698 -27.35 -65.06 -50.44
C GLY A 698 -28.32 -65.60 -51.49
N MET A 699 -27.82 -66.44 -52.42
CA MET A 699 -28.58 -67.52 -53.06
C MET A 699 -27.64 -68.59 -53.70
N ASN A 700 -27.95 -69.87 -53.38
CA ASN A 700 -27.30 -71.20 -53.50
C ASN A 700 -27.18 -71.81 -54.95
N PRO A 701 -26.78 -73.11 -55.22
CA PRO A 701 -26.30 -74.25 -54.38
C PRO A 701 -25.11 -75.12 -54.94
N GLY A 702 -24.50 -75.97 -54.10
CA GLY A 702 -24.01 -77.32 -54.48
C GLY A 702 -22.50 -77.64 -54.33
N GLY A 703 -22.17 -78.74 -53.60
CA GLY A 703 -20.91 -79.50 -53.79
C GLY A 703 -20.00 -79.72 -52.56
N SER A 704 -20.17 -80.88 -51.90
CA SER A 704 -19.21 -81.75 -51.19
C SER A 704 -17.90 -81.25 -50.53
N SER A 705 -17.72 -81.75 -49.29
CA SER A 705 -16.48 -82.25 -48.65
C SER A 705 -15.59 -81.31 -47.79
N GLU A 706 -15.60 -81.65 -46.49
CA GLU A 706 -14.53 -81.64 -45.47
C GLU A 706 -13.62 -80.40 -45.19
N ASN A 707 -13.67 -79.99 -43.92
CA ASN A 707 -12.57 -79.58 -43.02
C ASN A 707 -11.67 -78.36 -43.36
N HIS A 708 -11.94 -77.21 -42.72
CA HIS A 708 -11.07 -76.47 -41.76
C HIS A 708 -11.55 -75.01 -41.62
N LEU A 709 -11.93 -74.58 -40.41
CA LEU A 709 -12.28 -73.18 -40.11
C LEU A 709 -11.01 -72.36 -39.80
N THR A 710 -10.68 -71.42 -40.69
CA THR A 710 -9.82 -70.25 -40.43
C THR A 710 -10.63 -68.98 -40.73
N TYR A 711 -10.58 -67.99 -39.84
CA TYR A 711 -11.26 -66.70 -40.00
C TYR A 711 -10.51 -65.82 -41.02
N ALA A 712 -11.18 -65.40 -42.09
CA ALA A 712 -10.69 -64.40 -43.04
C ALA A 712 -11.55 -63.11 -42.99
N TYR A 713 -10.90 -61.97 -42.75
CA TYR A 713 -11.46 -60.63 -42.89
C TYR A 713 -11.34 -60.20 -44.35
N GLY A 714 -12.46 -59.92 -45.03
CA GLY A 714 -12.48 -59.36 -46.38
C GLY A 714 -12.27 -57.84 -46.36
N ALA A 715 -11.32 -57.37 -47.16
CA ALA A 715 -11.05 -55.95 -47.38
C ALA A 715 -12.19 -55.28 -48.17
N ALA A 716 -12.60 -54.08 -47.75
CA ALA A 716 -13.54 -53.23 -48.50
C ALA A 716 -12.84 -52.60 -49.71
N ASN A 717 -13.51 -52.62 -50.87
CA ASN A 717 -12.97 -52.08 -52.12
C ASN A 717 -12.74 -50.56 -52.05
N ASP A 718 -11.54 -50.14 -52.48
CA ASP A 718 -11.01 -48.76 -52.43
C ASP A 718 -11.90 -47.71 -53.14
N GLU A 719 -12.76 -48.16 -54.05
CA GLU A 719 -13.75 -47.32 -54.75
C GLU A 719 -14.89 -46.85 -53.83
N GLN A 720 -15.30 -47.67 -52.85
CA GLN A 720 -16.36 -47.30 -51.90
C GLN A 720 -15.88 -46.22 -50.90
N ILE A 721 -14.59 -46.26 -50.54
CA ILE A 721 -13.98 -45.27 -49.64
C ILE A 721 -13.83 -43.92 -50.36
N LYS A 722 -13.43 -43.93 -51.64
CA LYS A 722 -13.34 -42.71 -52.47
C LYS A 722 -14.71 -42.07 -52.72
N ALA A 723 -15.76 -42.86 -52.93
CA ALA A 723 -17.12 -42.35 -53.04
C ALA A 723 -17.62 -41.71 -51.73
N LEU A 724 -17.31 -42.31 -50.58
CA LEU A 724 -17.67 -41.78 -49.27
C LEU A 724 -16.91 -40.48 -48.94
N GLN A 725 -15.63 -40.40 -49.30
CA GLN A 725 -14.81 -39.19 -49.14
C GLN A 725 -15.32 -38.04 -50.03
N GLY A 726 -15.69 -38.31 -51.28
CA GLY A 726 -16.31 -37.31 -52.17
C GLY A 726 -17.61 -36.75 -51.60
N MET A 727 -18.44 -37.61 -50.99
CA MET A 727 -19.71 -37.22 -50.38
C MET A 727 -19.52 -36.36 -49.12
N ILE A 728 -18.50 -36.63 -48.31
CA ILE A 728 -18.15 -35.83 -47.12
C ILE A 728 -17.65 -34.44 -47.52
N VAL A 729 -16.85 -34.35 -48.58
CA VAL A 729 -16.38 -33.06 -49.14
C VAL A 729 -17.56 -32.25 -49.68
N GLN A 730 -18.52 -32.90 -50.34
CA GLN A 730 -19.71 -32.25 -50.86
C GLN A 730 -20.64 -31.75 -49.73
N LEU A 731 -20.75 -32.49 -48.62
CA LEU A 731 -21.49 -32.05 -47.43
C LEU A 731 -20.79 -30.88 -46.73
N ALA A 732 -19.46 -30.89 -46.64
CA ALA A 732 -18.69 -29.79 -46.07
C ALA A 732 -18.81 -28.50 -46.91
N HIS A 733 -18.87 -28.64 -48.24
CA HIS A 733 -19.10 -27.53 -49.16
C HIS A 733 -20.53 -26.94 -49.04
N GLN A 734 -21.55 -27.79 -48.83
CA GLN A 734 -22.91 -27.32 -48.58
C GLN A 734 -23.02 -26.60 -47.22
N ASN A 735 -22.30 -27.08 -46.19
CA ASN A 735 -22.33 -26.48 -44.86
C ASN A 735 -21.61 -25.11 -44.81
N THR A 736 -20.50 -24.96 -45.55
CA THR A 736 -19.84 -23.65 -45.72
C THR A 736 -20.70 -22.65 -46.48
N LYS A 737 -21.48 -23.11 -47.47
CA LYS A 737 -22.45 -22.27 -48.19
C LYS A 737 -23.59 -21.79 -47.27
N ILE A 738 -24.05 -22.63 -46.34
CA ILE A 738 -25.03 -22.27 -45.31
C ILE A 738 -24.45 -21.26 -44.31
N GLN A 739 -23.18 -21.40 -43.92
CA GLN A 739 -22.56 -20.41 -43.03
C GLN A 739 -22.35 -19.06 -43.72
N HIS A 740 -22.04 -19.05 -45.01
CA HIS A 740 -21.91 -17.82 -45.79
C HIS A 740 -23.26 -17.09 -45.94
N THR A 741 -24.35 -17.82 -46.16
CA THR A 741 -25.70 -17.21 -46.21
C THR A 741 -26.15 -16.71 -44.85
N LEU A 742 -25.77 -17.39 -43.76
CA LEU A 742 -26.01 -16.93 -42.38
C LEU A 742 -25.21 -15.66 -42.04
N GLY A 743 -23.97 -15.56 -42.51
CA GLY A 743 -23.14 -14.35 -42.39
C GLY A 743 -23.70 -13.17 -43.18
N GLN A 744 -24.20 -13.39 -44.40
CA GLN A 744 -24.87 -12.36 -45.20
C GLN A 744 -26.20 -11.91 -44.57
N LEU A 745 -26.98 -12.84 -44.01
CA LEU A 745 -28.20 -12.52 -43.27
C LEU A 745 -27.91 -11.75 -41.98
N GLN A 746 -26.83 -12.06 -41.27
CA GLN A 746 -26.40 -11.28 -40.10
C GLN A 746 -25.89 -9.89 -40.48
N ALA A 747 -25.18 -9.74 -41.60
CA ALA A 747 -24.74 -8.45 -42.10
C ALA A 747 -25.93 -7.57 -42.54
N GLN A 748 -26.93 -8.13 -43.23
CA GLN A 748 -28.15 -7.41 -43.60
C GLN A 748 -29.03 -7.06 -42.38
N LEU A 749 -29.02 -7.91 -41.34
CA LEU A 749 -29.67 -7.61 -40.05
C LEU A 749 -28.94 -6.51 -39.26
N ALA A 750 -27.62 -6.38 -39.41
CA ALA A 750 -26.84 -5.30 -38.80
C ALA A 750 -27.05 -3.97 -39.53
N ASP A 751 -27.14 -4.00 -40.87
CA ASP A 751 -27.42 -2.83 -41.72
C ASP A 751 -28.82 -2.26 -41.45
N LEU A 752 -29.81 -3.14 -41.21
CA LEU A 752 -31.17 -2.76 -40.78
C LEU A 752 -31.25 -2.29 -39.32
N ARG A 753 -30.22 -2.52 -38.50
CA ARG A 753 -30.18 -2.13 -37.08
C ARG A 753 -29.52 -0.77 -36.85
N GLY A 754 -28.85 -0.20 -37.87
CA GLY A 754 -28.32 1.16 -37.83
C GLY A 754 -27.14 1.39 -36.87
N ASP A 755 -26.37 0.35 -36.55
CA ASP A 755 -25.18 0.50 -35.68
C ASP A 755 -23.92 0.75 -36.53
N HIS A 756 -23.57 2.01 -36.78
CA HIS A 756 -22.21 2.39 -37.17
C HIS A 756 -21.35 2.67 -35.92
N PRO A 757 -20.11 2.16 -35.82
CA PRO A 757 -19.14 2.69 -34.88
C PRO A 757 -18.67 4.10 -35.30
N PRO A 758 -18.26 4.97 -34.36
CA PRO A 758 -17.72 6.28 -34.70
C PRO A 758 -16.41 6.11 -35.48
N SER A 759 -16.33 6.69 -36.67
CA SER A 759 -15.09 6.79 -37.43
C SER A 759 -14.36 8.06 -37.04
N ASP A 760 -13.10 7.90 -36.68
CA ASP A 760 -12.12 8.98 -36.63
C ASP A 760 -12.09 9.73 -37.96
N GLY A 761 -12.25 11.05 -37.90
CA GLY A 761 -12.06 11.92 -39.04
C GLY A 761 -10.57 12.20 -39.26
N THR A 762 -10.03 11.79 -40.41
CA THR A 762 -8.91 12.46 -41.10
C THR A 762 -8.95 12.18 -42.61
N SER A 763 -8.65 13.22 -43.40
CA SER A 763 -8.47 13.32 -44.87
C SER A 763 -9.75 13.18 -45.74
N ALA A 764 -10.31 14.28 -46.27
CA ALA A 764 -9.88 15.15 -47.39
C ALA A 764 -10.30 14.60 -48.77
N VAL A 765 -11.17 15.35 -49.47
CA VAL A 765 -11.04 15.87 -50.86
C VAL A 765 -12.42 16.36 -51.37
N GLU A 766 -12.47 17.68 -51.58
CA GLU A 766 -13.27 18.56 -52.47
C GLU A 766 -14.68 18.18 -53.01
N PRO A 767 -15.60 19.17 -53.02
CA PRO A 767 -16.61 19.35 -54.06
C PRO A 767 -16.38 20.62 -54.90
N PRO A 768 -16.85 20.67 -56.17
CA PRO A 768 -16.74 21.86 -57.00
C PRO A 768 -17.89 22.86 -56.82
N LEU A 769 -17.49 24.10 -57.12
CA LEU A 769 -18.12 25.40 -57.36
C LEU A 769 -19.65 25.61 -57.52
N ASP A 770 -19.95 26.89 -57.25
CA ASP A 770 -21.05 27.76 -57.72
C ASP A 770 -22.37 27.75 -56.92
N SER A 771 -22.94 28.88 -56.46
CA SER A 771 -22.68 30.30 -56.72
C SER A 771 -23.52 31.20 -55.77
N ARG A 772 -23.09 32.48 -55.68
CA ARG A 772 -23.86 33.74 -55.37
C ARG A 772 -23.83 34.36 -53.96
N LEU A 773 -23.16 35.54 -53.91
CA LEU A 773 -23.56 36.84 -53.29
C LEU A 773 -23.75 36.82 -51.75
N GLY A 774 -22.84 37.31 -50.88
CA GLY A 774 -22.35 38.70 -50.68
C GLY A 774 -23.39 39.59 -49.95
N PRO A 775 -23.05 40.60 -49.11
CA PRO A 775 -21.83 40.87 -48.31
C PRO A 775 -22.13 41.35 -46.84
N THR A 776 -21.08 41.78 -46.11
CA THR A 776 -21.05 42.71 -44.94
C THR A 776 -21.35 42.14 -43.54
N THR A 777 -20.73 42.50 -42.40
CA THR A 777 -19.50 43.21 -41.92
C THR A 777 -19.46 42.98 -40.37
N PRO A 778 -18.59 43.57 -39.51
CA PRO A 778 -17.63 42.79 -38.70
C PRO A 778 -17.81 43.02 -37.18
N SER A 779 -16.77 42.66 -36.39
CA SER A 779 -16.57 42.90 -34.95
C SER A 779 -17.34 41.90 -34.07
N SER A 780 -16.68 41.08 -33.25
CA SER A 780 -15.60 41.35 -32.29
C SER A 780 -14.72 40.14 -32.03
#